data_AF-A0A3C0QTX2-F1
#
_entry.id   AF-A0A3C0QTX2-F1
#
_cell.length_a   1.000
_cell.length_b   1.000
_cell.length_c   1.000
_cell.angle_alpha   90.00
_cell.angle_beta   90.00
_cell.angle_gamma   90.00
#
_symmetry.space_group_name_H-M   'P 1'
#
loop_
_entity.id
_entity.type
_entity.pdbx_description
1 polymer ?
#
loop_
_entity_poly.entity_id
_entity_poly.type
_entity_poly.pdbx_seq_one_letter_code
_entity_poly.pdbx_strand_id
1 'polypeptide(L)'
;PWGIGRETQSMMSTLMDAYKVGELLAEQNLALFYLSSVPIDRAEPNEALRTNLVWSCGLNPENILLSASQIQNFKKGTQLEAEPRIFGQKTAFLLKSSFSLSATESKTWYIVADVAKDHTEIVGIQNIIDRQPNLVDYIETSVDQCSQRLSKLVAAADGIQHTGDALNDRRHFANVLFNLLRGGIFEQGYKIDKKDFLKHIEERNPLILEKHRNVLASLDSNLCLNSILKICDVDNDLLRLAYEYLPLGFSRRHGDPSRPWNFFDIKVKESNGELSFNYQGNWRDIFQNWEALGMSFPAFIPGMVFRFLNASTADGYNPYRLTRQGFDWEVPEPENPWAYIGYWGDHQIIYLLSLMELQEKFYPGSLMNYASRNLFVYAQVPYRIKKYKEILQNPKDTIIFDWEMHKNLLKNVQSHGNDSKLVHYHNGELQRGGFIEKIMVALLTKLSNFVPDAGIWLNTQRPEWNDANNALVGNGASVVTLCHIHRFVKFLLGILQNSKETSFTLGMEVWSFYNNISSVFSMFAPELRGGFSPSSRKAITDALGLAGEHYRESVYAGFGGKFRTISKDNLLEFLGHLLHTTNHYLLASRRNDGLYHSYNLLEFKENGIDVNHLDLMLEGQVAVLKSGILNLAQTKALLKALFESNLWRPDQKSFMLYPWRDLPGFMEKNRIKSHLIDKSLWLKNQLKEGKTGIVKQDEAGNLYFNSDLQNSRILRERLQEYASRSESNLTSEEISNIEGIYEQGFSHRYFTGRSGSFYKYEGLGSIYWHMISKLLLTVGECITHFENQKPRSNDLPSLYSYYQQIREGIGIHKKPQDYGAFPTDPYSHTPQMMGAQQPGLTGQVKEDVLSRFNELGIRVENGMLGLQKSLLTNNLFDEAGRCAFRLFNTSFVIENANPTKARIEYTSGEVASIECQPLFLPADISTELFQRKNTISKVVFS
;
A
#
# COMPACT_ATOMS: atom_id res chain seq x y z
N PRO A 1 -8.45 -23.10 -23.52
CA PRO A 1 -8.49 -24.41 -22.82
C PRO A 1 -7.81 -24.32 -21.46
N TRP A 2 -8.20 -25.17 -20.51
CA TRP A 2 -7.48 -25.31 -19.23
C TRP A 2 -6.06 -25.83 -19.44
N GLY A 3 -5.14 -25.50 -18.53
CA GLY A 3 -3.75 -25.98 -18.55
C GLY A 3 -2.75 -25.08 -19.30
N ILE A 4 -3.23 -24.08 -20.06
CA ILE A 4 -2.35 -23.09 -20.69
C ILE A 4 -2.07 -21.95 -19.69
N GLY A 5 -0.83 -21.81 -19.24
CA GLY A 5 -0.38 -20.72 -18.38
C GLY A 5 -0.29 -19.37 -19.10
N ARG A 6 -0.26 -18.27 -18.34
CA ARG A 6 -0.16 -16.89 -18.88
C ARG A 6 1.07 -16.70 -19.77
N GLU A 7 2.23 -17.14 -19.32
CA GLU A 7 3.49 -17.01 -20.03
C GLU A 7 3.48 -17.79 -21.35
N THR A 8 3.08 -19.06 -21.29
CA THR A 8 2.94 -19.91 -22.48
C THR A 8 1.95 -19.33 -23.48
N GLN A 9 0.80 -18.84 -23.02
CA GLN A 9 -0.18 -18.19 -23.91
C GLN A 9 0.36 -16.88 -24.51
N SER A 10 1.21 -16.14 -23.80
CA SER A 10 1.74 -14.86 -24.29
C SER A 10 2.89 -15.04 -25.28
N MET A 11 3.73 -16.08 -25.09
CA MET A 11 4.94 -16.30 -25.90
C MET A 11 4.78 -17.37 -26.98
N MET A 12 3.92 -18.36 -26.76
CA MET A 12 3.86 -19.59 -27.56
C MET A 12 2.43 -19.92 -28.00
N SER A 13 1.58 -18.91 -28.21
CA SER A 13 0.15 -19.13 -28.51
C SER A 13 -0.10 -20.02 -29.73
N THR A 14 0.73 -19.93 -30.76
CA THR A 14 0.62 -20.72 -31.99
C THR A 14 0.95 -22.19 -31.75
N LEU A 15 1.98 -22.48 -30.95
CA LEU A 15 2.26 -23.83 -30.49
C LEU A 15 1.08 -24.39 -29.68
N MET A 16 0.52 -23.58 -28.79
CA MET A 16 -0.63 -24.00 -27.99
C MET A 16 -1.87 -24.32 -28.84
N ASP A 17 -2.09 -23.61 -29.96
CA ASP A 17 -3.21 -23.89 -30.88
C ASP A 17 -3.17 -25.35 -31.38
N ALA A 18 -1.98 -25.90 -31.66
CA ALA A 18 -1.81 -27.27 -32.15
C ALA A 18 -2.34 -28.36 -31.20
N TYR A 19 -2.44 -28.05 -29.89
CA TYR A 19 -2.92 -28.97 -28.85
C TYR A 19 -4.40 -28.78 -28.53
N LYS A 20 -5.07 -27.75 -29.05
CA LYS A 20 -6.45 -27.43 -28.65
C LYS A 20 -7.42 -28.41 -29.28
N VAL A 21 -8.39 -28.83 -28.47
CA VAL A 21 -9.55 -29.62 -28.90
C VAL A 21 -10.80 -28.90 -28.45
N GLY A 22 -11.75 -28.73 -29.38
CA GLY A 22 -13.13 -28.39 -29.07
C GLY A 22 -14.01 -29.59 -29.35
N GLU A 23 -14.92 -29.94 -28.45
CA GLU A 23 -15.83 -31.09 -28.59
C GLU A 23 -17.23 -30.71 -28.14
N LEU A 24 -18.26 -31.16 -28.87
CA LEU A 24 -19.66 -30.90 -28.55
C LEU A 24 -20.34 -32.16 -28.01
N LEU A 25 -20.85 -32.09 -26.80
CA LEU A 25 -21.79 -33.05 -26.22
C LEU A 25 -23.21 -32.64 -26.66
N ALA A 26 -23.64 -33.20 -27.80
CA ALA A 26 -24.82 -32.74 -28.52
C ALA A 26 -26.14 -32.86 -27.72
N GLU A 27 -26.27 -33.89 -26.87
CA GLU A 27 -27.50 -34.10 -26.08
C GLU A 27 -27.80 -32.92 -25.14
N GLN A 28 -26.76 -32.33 -24.53
CA GLN A 28 -26.89 -31.22 -23.58
C GLN A 28 -26.54 -29.85 -24.20
N ASN A 29 -26.23 -29.78 -25.50
CA ASN A 29 -25.69 -28.57 -26.14
C ASN A 29 -24.48 -27.99 -25.38
N LEU A 30 -23.62 -28.87 -24.86
CA LEU A 30 -22.50 -28.56 -23.98
C LEU A 30 -21.18 -28.76 -24.73
N ALA A 31 -20.41 -27.70 -24.91
CA ALA A 31 -19.09 -27.74 -25.53
C ALA A 31 -17.98 -27.85 -24.48
N LEU A 32 -16.97 -28.67 -24.77
CA LEU A 32 -15.76 -28.85 -24.00
C LEU A 32 -14.56 -28.29 -24.78
N PHE A 33 -13.66 -27.58 -24.09
CA PHE A 33 -12.46 -26.97 -24.64
C PHE A 33 -11.24 -27.34 -23.80
N TYR A 34 -10.52 -28.36 -24.24
CA TYR A 34 -9.39 -28.97 -23.54
C TYR A 34 -8.15 -29.03 -24.44
N LEU A 35 -7.04 -29.50 -23.87
CA LEU A 35 -5.83 -29.83 -24.62
C LEU A 35 -5.80 -31.33 -24.88
N SER A 36 -5.30 -31.77 -26.02
CA SER A 36 -5.06 -33.20 -26.28
C SER A 36 -4.08 -33.82 -25.29
N SER A 37 -3.07 -33.04 -24.87
CA SER A 37 -2.15 -33.31 -23.77
C SER A 37 -1.60 -31.98 -23.24
N VAL A 38 -1.08 -31.96 -22.01
CA VAL A 38 -0.44 -30.75 -21.45
C VAL A 38 0.99 -30.65 -22.01
N PRO A 39 1.32 -29.60 -22.78
CA PRO A 39 2.61 -29.50 -23.44
C PRO A 39 3.74 -29.28 -22.43
N ILE A 40 4.77 -30.15 -22.49
CA ILE A 40 6.01 -30.07 -21.71
C ILE A 40 7.19 -30.51 -22.57
N ASP A 41 8.38 -29.94 -22.32
CA ASP A 41 9.62 -30.31 -23.01
C ASP A 41 10.19 -31.65 -22.52
N ARG A 42 9.83 -32.06 -21.30
CA ARG A 42 10.28 -33.33 -20.76
C ARG A 42 9.62 -34.48 -21.53
N ALA A 43 10.41 -35.47 -21.93
CA ALA A 43 9.96 -36.63 -22.67
C ALA A 43 9.19 -37.64 -21.77
N GLU A 44 8.06 -37.21 -21.24
CA GLU A 44 7.14 -38.04 -20.46
C GLU A 44 5.68 -37.75 -20.83
N PRO A 45 4.75 -38.70 -20.61
CA PRO A 45 3.32 -38.44 -20.75
C PRO A 45 2.85 -37.35 -19.79
N ASN A 46 2.00 -36.44 -20.26
CA ASN A 46 1.41 -35.40 -19.43
C ASN A 46 -0.05 -35.16 -19.82
N GLU A 47 -0.95 -35.81 -19.08
CA GLU A 47 -2.38 -35.89 -19.42
C GLU A 47 -3.13 -34.60 -19.12
N ALA A 48 -4.03 -34.21 -20.02
CA ALA A 48 -4.92 -33.07 -19.85
C ALA A 48 -6.31 -33.53 -19.38
N LEU A 49 -6.45 -33.75 -18.08
CA LEU A 49 -7.66 -34.35 -17.48
C LEU A 49 -8.72 -33.33 -17.01
N ARG A 50 -8.62 -32.09 -17.49
CA ARG A 50 -9.53 -30.99 -17.15
C ARG A 50 -9.84 -30.15 -18.37
N THR A 51 -11.04 -29.58 -18.41
CA THR A 51 -11.56 -28.81 -19.54
C THR A 51 -12.16 -27.49 -19.09
N ASN A 52 -12.18 -26.50 -20.00
CA ASN A 52 -13.15 -25.42 -19.90
C ASN A 52 -14.41 -25.86 -20.63
N LEU A 53 -15.58 -25.43 -20.19
CA LEU A 53 -16.83 -25.79 -20.85
C LEU A 53 -17.73 -24.59 -21.07
N VAL A 54 -18.60 -24.70 -22.07
CA VAL A 54 -19.60 -23.69 -22.39
C VAL A 54 -20.90 -24.39 -22.82
N TRP A 55 -22.03 -23.96 -22.30
CA TRP A 55 -23.36 -24.43 -22.71
C TRP A 55 -24.33 -23.25 -22.78
N SER A 56 -25.54 -23.49 -23.28
CA SER A 56 -26.55 -22.44 -23.42
C SER A 56 -27.96 -22.91 -23.10
N CYS A 57 -28.83 -21.98 -22.70
CA CYS A 57 -30.27 -22.20 -22.54
C CYS A 57 -31.07 -20.97 -23.02
N GLY A 58 -32.39 -21.14 -23.21
CA GLY A 58 -33.30 -20.08 -23.70
C GLY A 58 -33.40 -19.98 -25.23
N LEU A 59 -32.48 -20.61 -25.96
CA LEU A 59 -32.55 -20.81 -27.41
C LEU A 59 -32.49 -22.30 -27.75
N ASN A 60 -33.16 -22.66 -28.85
CA ASN A 60 -33.01 -23.96 -29.49
C ASN A 60 -32.06 -23.78 -30.69
N PRO A 61 -30.77 -24.13 -30.57
CA PRO A 61 -29.83 -23.98 -31.66
C PRO A 61 -30.12 -24.99 -32.77
N GLU A 62 -30.12 -24.53 -34.01
CA GLU A 62 -30.10 -25.39 -35.20
C GLU A 62 -28.68 -25.86 -35.54
N ASN A 63 -27.67 -25.08 -35.16
CA ASN A 63 -26.26 -25.46 -35.28
C ASN A 63 -25.44 -24.79 -34.16
N ILE A 64 -24.40 -25.47 -33.69
CA ILE A 64 -23.42 -24.99 -32.72
C ILE A 64 -22.03 -25.12 -33.36
N LEU A 65 -21.32 -24.00 -33.47
CA LEU A 65 -19.95 -23.97 -33.97
C LEU A 65 -18.97 -23.89 -32.81
N LEU A 66 -17.89 -24.67 -32.90
CA LEU A 66 -16.80 -24.72 -31.94
C LEU A 66 -15.60 -23.85 -32.35
N SER A 67 -15.67 -23.19 -33.51
CA SER A 67 -14.63 -22.34 -34.07
C SER A 67 -15.19 -21.09 -34.74
N ALA A 68 -14.32 -20.11 -35.00
CA ALA A 68 -14.66 -18.92 -35.78
C ALA A 68 -14.52 -19.12 -37.30
N SER A 69 -14.20 -20.34 -37.77
CA SER A 69 -13.83 -20.61 -39.16
C SER A 69 -14.96 -20.34 -40.15
N GLN A 70 -16.22 -20.59 -39.73
CA GLN A 70 -17.40 -20.47 -40.60
C GLN A 70 -18.15 -19.13 -40.45
N ILE A 71 -17.60 -18.14 -39.72
CA ILE A 71 -18.24 -16.81 -39.57
C ILE A 71 -18.47 -16.13 -40.94
N GLN A 72 -17.53 -16.29 -41.87
CA GLN A 72 -17.68 -15.71 -43.22
C GLN A 72 -18.77 -16.40 -44.04
N ASN A 73 -18.96 -17.71 -43.85
CA ASN A 73 -20.03 -18.47 -44.48
C ASN A 73 -21.40 -18.00 -43.94
N PHE A 74 -21.52 -17.84 -42.62
CA PHE A 74 -22.73 -17.28 -42.00
C PHE A 74 -23.08 -15.89 -42.58
N LYS A 75 -22.10 -15.00 -42.69
CA LYS A 75 -22.29 -13.65 -43.27
C LYS A 75 -22.76 -13.65 -44.72
N LYS A 76 -22.36 -14.66 -45.49
CA LYS A 76 -22.77 -14.83 -46.90
C LYS A 76 -24.14 -15.54 -47.03
N GLY A 77 -24.77 -15.92 -45.92
CA GLY A 77 -25.99 -16.73 -45.94
C GLY A 77 -25.78 -18.14 -46.49
N THR A 78 -24.53 -18.61 -46.55
CA THR A 78 -24.24 -19.97 -47.00
C THR A 78 -24.50 -20.96 -45.87
N GLN A 79 -24.81 -22.21 -46.23
CA GLN A 79 -25.01 -23.27 -45.25
C GLN A 79 -23.79 -23.45 -44.35
N LEU A 80 -24.03 -23.65 -43.06
CA LEU A 80 -23.01 -23.95 -42.06
C LEU A 80 -22.92 -25.46 -41.85
N GLU A 81 -21.70 -25.95 -41.68
CA GLU A 81 -21.41 -27.34 -41.35
C GLU A 81 -21.39 -27.52 -39.83
N ALA A 82 -21.81 -28.70 -39.35
CA ALA A 82 -21.77 -29.03 -37.93
C ALA A 82 -20.32 -29.27 -37.49
N GLU A 83 -19.95 -28.78 -36.30
CA GLU A 83 -18.62 -28.95 -35.73
C GLU A 83 -18.70 -29.84 -34.47
N PRO A 84 -18.88 -31.17 -34.60
CA PRO A 84 -18.98 -32.05 -33.42
C PRO A 84 -17.65 -32.10 -32.65
N ARG A 85 -16.54 -31.95 -33.36
CA ARG A 85 -15.20 -31.89 -32.80
C ARG A 85 -14.24 -31.17 -33.74
N ILE A 86 -13.33 -30.37 -33.18
CA ILE A 86 -12.29 -29.63 -33.91
C ILE A 86 -10.94 -29.76 -33.23
N PHE A 87 -9.85 -29.57 -33.98
CA PHE A 87 -8.48 -29.77 -33.51
C PHE A 87 -7.54 -28.68 -34.01
N GLY A 88 -6.48 -28.39 -33.27
CA GLY A 88 -5.33 -27.65 -33.77
C GLY A 88 -5.58 -26.17 -34.08
N GLN A 89 -6.66 -25.60 -33.55
CA GLN A 89 -7.06 -24.22 -33.85
C GLN A 89 -7.72 -23.53 -32.64
N LYS A 90 -7.89 -22.20 -32.75
CA LYS A 90 -8.61 -21.43 -31.75
C LYS A 90 -10.08 -21.85 -31.68
N THR A 91 -10.52 -22.11 -30.46
CA THR A 91 -11.88 -22.56 -30.17
C THR A 91 -12.80 -21.35 -29.89
N ALA A 92 -14.09 -21.52 -30.16
CA ALA A 92 -15.18 -20.58 -29.92
C ALA A 92 -16.46 -21.36 -29.57
N PHE A 93 -17.51 -20.69 -29.11
CA PHE A 93 -18.84 -21.29 -28.94
C PHE A 93 -19.87 -20.34 -29.57
N LEU A 94 -20.41 -20.71 -30.74
CA LEU A 94 -21.32 -19.87 -31.50
C LEU A 94 -22.63 -20.62 -31.75
N LEU A 95 -23.75 -19.98 -31.43
CA LEU A 95 -25.10 -20.55 -31.62
C LEU A 95 -25.73 -19.98 -32.89
N LYS A 96 -26.27 -20.86 -33.74
CA LYS A 96 -27.14 -20.48 -34.87
C LYS A 96 -28.55 -20.98 -34.59
N SER A 97 -29.52 -20.08 -34.62
CA SER A 97 -30.94 -20.39 -34.41
C SER A 97 -31.78 -19.47 -35.29
N SER A 98 -32.96 -19.92 -35.72
CA SER A 98 -33.94 -19.11 -36.44
C SER A 98 -35.24 -19.08 -35.65
N PHE A 99 -35.82 -17.89 -35.51
CA PHE A 99 -37.11 -17.68 -34.87
C PHE A 99 -37.76 -16.42 -35.43
N SER A 100 -39.08 -16.32 -35.30
CA SER A 100 -39.81 -15.08 -35.61
C SER A 100 -39.89 -14.23 -34.35
N LEU A 101 -39.66 -12.93 -34.48
CA LEU A 101 -39.78 -11.97 -33.38
C LEU A 101 -40.78 -10.88 -33.78
N SER A 102 -41.87 -10.78 -33.02
CA SER A 102 -42.88 -9.73 -33.25
C SER A 102 -42.35 -8.35 -32.82
N ALA A 103 -42.96 -7.26 -33.30
CA ALA A 103 -42.45 -5.90 -33.09
C ALA A 103 -42.24 -5.48 -31.61
N THR A 104 -42.97 -6.08 -30.68
CA THR A 104 -42.89 -5.81 -29.23
C THR A 104 -42.34 -6.98 -28.42
N GLU A 105 -41.95 -8.07 -29.09
CA GLU A 105 -41.48 -9.28 -28.45
C GLU A 105 -39.96 -9.21 -28.23
N SER A 106 -39.49 -9.79 -27.13
CA SER A 106 -38.06 -9.95 -26.84
C SER A 106 -37.72 -11.42 -26.65
N LYS A 107 -36.57 -11.85 -27.16
CA LYS A 107 -36.02 -13.18 -26.91
C LYS A 107 -34.77 -13.08 -26.06
N THR A 108 -34.70 -13.87 -24.99
CA THR A 108 -33.58 -13.90 -24.05
C THR A 108 -32.97 -15.30 -24.03
N TRP A 109 -31.64 -15.35 -23.91
CA TRP A 109 -30.89 -16.60 -23.79
C TRP A 109 -29.59 -16.36 -23.02
N TYR A 110 -29.00 -17.46 -22.56
CA TYR A 110 -27.79 -17.45 -21.75
C TYR A 110 -26.73 -18.32 -22.40
N ILE A 111 -25.48 -17.88 -22.31
CA ILE A 111 -24.29 -18.67 -22.57
C ILE A 111 -23.53 -18.74 -21.26
N VAL A 112 -23.39 -19.93 -20.71
CA VAL A 112 -22.75 -20.19 -19.42
C VAL A 112 -21.40 -20.83 -19.69
N ALA A 113 -20.32 -20.19 -19.23
CA ALA A 113 -18.96 -20.68 -19.36
C ALA A 113 -18.36 -20.94 -17.97
N ASP A 114 -17.65 -22.04 -17.83
CA ASP A 114 -16.92 -22.39 -16.61
C ASP A 114 -15.56 -23.01 -16.97
N VAL A 115 -14.63 -23.01 -16.01
CA VAL A 115 -13.22 -23.36 -16.22
C VAL A 115 -12.79 -24.51 -15.31
N ALA A 116 -11.70 -25.16 -15.71
CA ALA A 116 -10.96 -26.10 -14.87
C ALA A 116 -11.72 -27.36 -14.40
N LYS A 117 -12.74 -27.79 -15.14
CA LYS A 117 -13.62 -28.90 -14.75
C LYS A 117 -13.03 -30.26 -15.04
N ASP A 118 -13.10 -31.15 -14.06
CA ASP A 118 -12.84 -32.56 -14.26
C ASP A 118 -14.08 -33.32 -14.77
N HIS A 119 -13.90 -34.62 -15.05
CA HIS A 119 -14.95 -35.48 -15.57
C HIS A 119 -16.17 -35.59 -14.66
N THR A 120 -15.97 -35.59 -13.33
CA THR A 120 -17.07 -35.70 -12.37
C THR A 120 -17.89 -34.41 -12.31
N GLU A 121 -17.23 -33.26 -12.41
CA GLU A 121 -17.88 -31.96 -12.47
C GLU A 121 -18.66 -31.75 -13.78
N ILE A 122 -18.14 -32.25 -14.91
CA ILE A 122 -18.86 -32.23 -16.21
C ILE A 122 -20.17 -33.01 -16.10
N VAL A 123 -20.13 -34.23 -15.56
CA VAL A 123 -21.33 -35.05 -15.35
C VAL A 123 -22.29 -34.36 -14.37
N GLY A 124 -21.77 -33.69 -13.34
CA GLY A 124 -22.57 -32.84 -12.45
C GLY A 124 -23.34 -31.75 -13.20
N ILE A 125 -22.69 -31.08 -14.15
CA ILE A 125 -23.29 -30.03 -14.98
C ILE A 125 -24.30 -30.61 -15.97
N GLN A 126 -24.01 -31.75 -16.61
CA GLN A 126 -24.98 -32.44 -17.47
C GLN A 126 -26.26 -32.78 -16.68
N ASN A 127 -26.12 -33.31 -15.46
CA ASN A 127 -27.26 -33.57 -14.60
C ASN A 127 -28.03 -32.30 -14.23
N ILE A 128 -27.37 -31.15 -14.05
CA ILE A 128 -28.05 -29.87 -13.85
C ILE A 128 -28.86 -29.51 -15.11
N ILE A 129 -28.25 -29.59 -16.30
CA ILE A 129 -28.91 -29.28 -17.57
C ILE A 129 -30.14 -30.18 -17.79
N ASP A 130 -30.01 -31.48 -17.53
CA ASP A 130 -31.06 -32.47 -17.81
C ASP A 130 -32.19 -32.44 -16.77
N ARG A 131 -31.88 -32.14 -15.50
CA ARG A 131 -32.83 -32.27 -14.38
C ARG A 131 -33.45 -30.97 -13.93
N GLN A 132 -32.83 -29.82 -14.18
CA GLN A 132 -33.40 -28.53 -13.78
C GLN A 132 -34.52 -28.14 -14.75
N PRO A 133 -35.77 -28.06 -14.30
CA PRO A 133 -36.91 -27.78 -15.17
C PRO A 133 -36.88 -26.37 -15.75
N ASN A 134 -36.26 -25.43 -15.05
CA ASN A 134 -36.05 -24.06 -15.53
C ASN A 134 -34.61 -23.60 -15.25
N LEU A 135 -33.75 -23.77 -16.25
CA LEU A 135 -32.34 -23.37 -16.17
C LEU A 135 -32.14 -21.85 -16.08
N VAL A 136 -33.04 -21.06 -16.69
CA VAL A 136 -32.94 -19.59 -16.65
C VAL A 136 -33.14 -19.10 -15.22
N ASP A 137 -34.22 -19.52 -14.56
CA ASP A 137 -34.50 -19.13 -13.18
C ASP A 137 -33.41 -19.61 -12.22
N TYR A 138 -32.84 -20.81 -12.47
CA TYR A 138 -31.72 -21.34 -11.70
C TYR A 138 -30.48 -20.45 -11.78
N ILE A 139 -30.12 -19.98 -12.98
CA ILE A 139 -28.97 -19.08 -13.20
C ILE A 139 -29.22 -17.73 -12.53
N GLU A 140 -30.36 -17.09 -12.79
CA GLU A 140 -30.71 -15.77 -12.23
C GLU A 140 -30.74 -15.80 -10.70
N THR A 141 -31.32 -16.85 -10.11
CA THR A 141 -31.32 -17.05 -8.65
C THR A 141 -29.89 -17.14 -8.10
N SER A 142 -28.99 -17.83 -8.80
CA SER A 142 -27.59 -17.96 -8.39
C SER A 142 -26.84 -16.61 -8.48
N VAL A 143 -27.08 -15.83 -9.53
CA VAL A 143 -26.53 -14.48 -9.71
C VAL A 143 -27.04 -13.53 -8.61
N ASP A 144 -28.31 -13.59 -8.27
CA ASP A 144 -28.92 -12.81 -7.19
C ASP A 144 -28.34 -13.18 -5.82
N GLN A 145 -28.19 -14.47 -5.53
CA GLN A 145 -27.57 -14.95 -4.29
C GLN A 145 -26.12 -14.46 -4.16
N CYS A 146 -25.35 -14.48 -5.26
CA CYS A 146 -24.00 -13.93 -5.30
C CYS A 146 -23.99 -12.42 -5.03
N SER A 147 -24.89 -11.67 -5.66
CA SER A 147 -25.02 -10.22 -5.49
C SER A 147 -25.41 -9.84 -4.06
N GLN A 148 -26.33 -10.59 -3.45
CA GLN A 148 -26.71 -10.43 -2.05
C GLN A 148 -25.56 -10.75 -1.09
N ARG A 149 -24.77 -11.80 -1.38
CA ARG A 149 -23.57 -12.12 -0.58
C ARG A 149 -22.54 -10.99 -0.64
N LEU A 150 -22.25 -10.48 -1.83
CA LEU A 150 -21.31 -9.36 -2.00
C LEU A 150 -21.80 -8.12 -1.23
N SER A 151 -23.08 -7.81 -1.34
CA SER A 151 -23.70 -6.69 -0.63
C SER A 151 -23.61 -6.86 0.89
N LYS A 152 -23.77 -8.09 1.42
CA LYS A 152 -23.59 -8.39 2.85
C LYS A 152 -22.15 -8.17 3.32
N LEU A 153 -21.15 -8.55 2.51
CA LEU A 153 -19.74 -8.30 2.84
C LEU A 153 -19.44 -6.80 2.90
N VAL A 154 -19.89 -6.04 1.90
CA VAL A 154 -19.70 -4.58 1.87
C VAL A 154 -20.47 -3.90 3.02
N ALA A 155 -21.70 -4.35 3.32
CA ALA A 155 -22.47 -3.86 4.45
C ALA A 155 -21.83 -4.15 5.81
N ALA A 156 -21.16 -5.29 5.96
CA ALA A 156 -20.46 -5.65 7.18
C ALA A 156 -19.25 -4.73 7.48
N ALA A 157 -18.74 -4.02 6.47
CA ALA A 157 -17.70 -3.00 6.57
C ALA A 157 -18.23 -1.59 6.24
N ASP A 158 -19.50 -1.33 6.57
CA ASP A 158 -20.10 0.01 6.56
C ASP A 158 -20.15 0.69 5.18
N GLY A 159 -20.21 -0.11 4.12
CA GLY A 159 -20.25 0.36 2.72
C GLY A 159 -21.64 0.68 2.16
N ILE A 160 -22.72 0.54 2.93
CA ILE A 160 -24.09 0.83 2.48
C ILE A 160 -24.55 2.17 3.03
N GLN A 161 -24.89 3.08 2.12
CA GLN A 161 -25.42 4.41 2.40
C GLN A 161 -26.64 4.67 1.51
N HIS A 162 -27.53 5.52 2.01
CA HIS A 162 -28.67 6.06 1.28
C HIS A 162 -28.80 7.54 1.65
N THR A 163 -28.27 8.40 0.78
CA THR A 163 -28.18 9.84 0.98
C THR A 163 -28.84 10.59 -0.17
N GLY A 164 -28.92 11.92 -0.05
CA GLY A 164 -29.33 12.80 -1.14
C GLY A 164 -28.40 12.76 -2.37
N ASP A 165 -27.24 12.09 -2.29
CA ASP A 165 -26.25 11.97 -3.37
C ASP A 165 -25.97 10.51 -3.72
N ALA A 166 -26.85 9.93 -4.55
CA ALA A 166 -26.77 8.53 -4.97
C ALA A 166 -25.50 8.17 -5.77
N LEU A 167 -24.78 9.13 -6.34
CA LEU A 167 -23.49 8.87 -6.98
C LEU A 167 -22.41 8.64 -5.93
N ASN A 168 -22.41 9.45 -4.87
CA ASN A 168 -21.49 9.28 -3.75
C ASN A 168 -21.77 7.97 -2.97
N ASP A 169 -23.05 7.57 -2.82
CA ASP A 169 -23.40 6.28 -2.23
C ASP A 169 -22.79 5.10 -3.00
N ARG A 170 -22.89 5.13 -4.34
CA ARG A 170 -22.28 4.13 -5.22
C ARG A 170 -20.76 4.16 -5.14
N ARG A 171 -20.16 5.36 -5.09
CA ARG A 171 -18.70 5.51 -4.94
C ARG A 171 -18.23 4.96 -3.60
N HIS A 172 -18.94 5.22 -2.51
CA HIS A 172 -18.62 4.67 -1.18
C HIS A 172 -18.70 3.15 -1.18
N PHE A 173 -19.74 2.56 -1.78
CA PHE A 173 -19.84 1.11 -1.98
C PHE A 173 -18.60 0.55 -2.70
N ALA A 174 -18.23 1.15 -3.83
CA ALA A 174 -17.07 0.73 -4.62
C ALA A 174 -15.77 0.88 -3.80
N ASN A 175 -15.59 2.01 -3.13
CA ASN A 175 -14.41 2.26 -2.29
C ASN A 175 -14.26 1.20 -1.18
N VAL A 176 -15.34 0.90 -0.45
CA VAL A 176 -15.33 -0.16 0.57
C VAL A 176 -15.04 -1.50 -0.08
N LEU A 177 -15.73 -1.88 -1.16
CA LEU A 177 -15.50 -3.15 -1.87
C LEU A 177 -14.02 -3.34 -2.27
N PHE A 178 -13.41 -2.33 -2.88
CA PHE A 178 -12.01 -2.41 -3.29
C PHE A 178 -11.03 -2.37 -2.10
N ASN A 179 -11.41 -1.73 -0.98
CA ASN A 179 -10.65 -1.84 0.27
C ASN A 179 -10.65 -3.29 0.79
N LEU A 180 -11.81 -3.96 0.78
CA LEU A 180 -11.96 -5.35 1.22
C LEU A 180 -11.24 -6.34 0.30
N LEU A 181 -11.37 -6.17 -1.01
CA LEU A 181 -10.68 -7.04 -1.98
C LEU A 181 -9.16 -6.95 -1.83
N ARG A 182 -8.61 -5.82 -1.38
CA ARG A 182 -7.16 -5.64 -1.22
C ARG A 182 -6.64 -5.99 0.18
N GLY A 183 -7.40 -5.68 1.23
CA GLY A 183 -7.00 -5.86 2.63
C GLY A 183 -7.67 -7.02 3.38
N GLY A 184 -8.74 -7.58 2.83
CA GLY A 184 -9.59 -8.62 3.43
C GLY A 184 -10.75 -8.08 4.27
N ILE A 185 -11.59 -8.99 4.75
CA ILE A 185 -12.69 -8.71 5.69
C ILE A 185 -12.83 -9.82 6.74
N PHE A 186 -13.24 -9.44 7.94
CA PHE A 186 -13.68 -10.37 8.99
C PHE A 186 -15.12 -10.83 8.70
N GLU A 187 -15.28 -11.82 7.81
CA GLU A 187 -16.59 -12.30 7.32
C GLU A 187 -17.55 -12.71 8.44
N GLN A 188 -17.03 -13.21 9.56
CA GLN A 188 -17.82 -13.67 10.72
C GLN A 188 -17.86 -12.67 11.88
N GLY A 189 -17.51 -11.40 11.64
CA GLY A 189 -17.44 -10.41 12.72
C GLY A 189 -16.33 -10.75 13.71
N TYR A 190 -16.67 -10.85 15.00
CA TYR A 190 -15.73 -11.23 16.06
C TYR A 190 -15.82 -12.68 16.49
N LYS A 191 -16.62 -13.50 15.79
CA LYS A 191 -16.64 -14.95 15.99
C LYS A 191 -15.36 -15.57 15.44
N ILE A 192 -14.89 -16.61 16.11
CA ILE A 192 -13.64 -17.27 15.77
C ILE A 192 -13.91 -18.75 15.53
N ASP A 193 -13.42 -19.27 14.40
CA ASP A 193 -13.45 -20.71 14.13
C ASP A 193 -12.30 -21.39 14.89
N LYS A 194 -12.65 -22.34 15.78
CA LYS A 194 -11.68 -23.07 16.61
C LYS A 194 -10.64 -23.81 15.77
N LYS A 195 -11.07 -24.50 14.70
CA LYS A 195 -10.19 -25.31 13.86
C LYS A 195 -9.18 -24.43 13.13
N ASP A 196 -9.64 -23.30 12.60
CA ASP A 196 -8.79 -22.33 11.92
C ASP A 196 -7.81 -21.63 12.88
N PHE A 197 -8.26 -21.29 14.10
CA PHE A 197 -7.39 -20.73 15.14
C PHE A 197 -6.29 -21.71 15.58
N LEU A 198 -6.63 -22.98 15.80
CA LEU A 198 -5.65 -24.01 16.15
C LEU A 198 -4.64 -24.23 15.01
N LYS A 199 -5.12 -24.27 13.76
CA LYS A 199 -4.26 -24.35 12.57
C LYS A 199 -3.32 -23.14 12.47
N HIS A 200 -3.78 -21.94 12.79
CA HIS A 200 -2.92 -20.75 12.87
C HIS A 200 -1.81 -20.94 13.91
N ILE A 201 -2.11 -21.41 15.11
CA ILE A 201 -1.06 -21.66 16.13
C ILE A 201 -0.11 -22.76 15.65
N GLU A 202 -0.62 -23.84 15.05
CA GLU A 202 0.18 -24.94 14.52
C GLU A 202 1.19 -24.48 13.45
N GLU A 203 0.72 -23.72 12.45
CA GLU A 203 1.56 -23.22 11.36
C GLU A 203 2.59 -22.19 11.84
N ARG A 204 2.28 -21.46 12.90
CA ARG A 204 3.16 -20.44 13.49
C ARG A 204 4.19 -21.06 14.42
N ASN A 205 3.75 -21.83 15.41
CA ASN A 205 4.60 -22.44 16.41
C ASN A 205 3.97 -23.74 16.96
N PRO A 206 4.31 -24.91 16.39
CA PRO A 206 3.74 -26.19 16.80
C PRO A 206 4.13 -26.58 18.24
N LEU A 207 5.25 -26.07 18.77
CA LEU A 207 5.66 -26.32 20.16
C LEU A 207 4.76 -25.58 21.16
N ILE A 208 4.31 -24.37 20.83
CA ILE A 208 3.35 -23.63 21.67
C ILE A 208 1.98 -24.31 21.66
N LEU A 209 1.55 -24.82 20.50
CA LEU A 209 0.33 -25.62 20.40
C LEU A 209 0.40 -26.85 21.33
N GLU A 210 1.51 -27.59 21.30
CA GLU A 210 1.71 -28.77 22.15
C GLU A 210 1.74 -28.40 23.64
N LYS A 211 2.57 -27.40 23.99
CA LYS A 211 2.75 -26.93 25.38
C LYS A 211 1.43 -26.55 26.03
N HIS A 212 0.51 -25.94 25.27
CA HIS A 212 -0.78 -25.45 25.76
C HIS A 212 -1.98 -26.26 25.26
N ARG A 213 -1.77 -27.51 24.82
CA ARG A 213 -2.82 -28.40 24.30
C ARG A 213 -4.05 -28.48 25.20
N ASN A 214 -3.86 -28.58 26.52
CA ASN A 214 -4.97 -28.67 27.48
C ASN A 214 -5.80 -27.37 27.55
N VAL A 215 -5.14 -26.21 27.53
CA VAL A 215 -5.80 -24.89 27.54
C VAL A 215 -6.55 -24.66 26.22
N LEU A 216 -5.98 -25.12 25.10
CA LEU A 216 -6.58 -24.99 23.77
C LEU A 216 -7.71 -26.00 23.54
N ALA A 217 -7.66 -27.17 24.18
CA ALA A 217 -8.72 -28.16 24.14
C ALA A 217 -10.01 -27.64 24.82
N SER A 218 -9.89 -26.87 25.90
CA SER A 218 -11.02 -26.31 26.65
C SER A 218 -11.71 -25.12 25.98
N LEU A 219 -11.24 -24.66 24.81
CA LEU A 219 -11.91 -23.64 24.02
C LEU A 219 -13.31 -24.13 23.59
N ASP A 220 -14.34 -23.35 23.90
CA ASP A 220 -15.74 -23.63 23.53
C ASP A 220 -15.97 -23.64 22.02
N SER A 221 -17.18 -24.03 21.58
CA SER A 221 -17.60 -23.91 20.17
C SER A 221 -18.01 -22.48 19.79
N ASN A 222 -18.44 -21.66 20.75
CA ASN A 222 -18.88 -20.27 20.55
C ASN A 222 -17.76 -19.27 20.88
N LEU A 223 -16.63 -19.37 20.20
CA LEU A 223 -15.47 -18.51 20.45
C LEU A 223 -15.63 -17.11 19.90
N CYS A 224 -15.15 -16.13 20.67
CA CYS A 224 -14.94 -14.77 20.20
C CYS A 224 -13.55 -14.29 20.57
N LEU A 225 -13.10 -13.22 19.89
CA LEU A 225 -11.76 -12.64 20.08
C LEU A 225 -11.43 -12.39 21.56
N ASN A 226 -12.31 -11.71 22.31
CA ASN A 226 -12.07 -11.37 23.71
C ASN A 226 -11.90 -12.61 24.60
N SER A 227 -12.68 -13.66 24.37
CA SER A 227 -12.54 -14.92 25.11
C SER A 227 -11.20 -15.58 24.83
N ILE A 228 -10.76 -15.60 23.57
CA ILE A 228 -9.45 -16.15 23.20
C ILE A 228 -8.32 -15.36 23.84
N LEU A 229 -8.33 -14.03 23.76
CA LEU A 229 -7.29 -13.20 24.38
C LEU A 229 -7.17 -13.45 25.88
N LYS A 230 -8.30 -13.61 26.59
CA LYS A 230 -8.31 -13.91 28.02
C LYS A 230 -7.79 -15.32 28.34
N ILE A 231 -8.19 -16.33 27.57
CA ILE A 231 -7.79 -17.74 27.79
C ILE A 231 -6.31 -17.94 27.45
N CYS A 232 -5.82 -17.28 26.40
CA CYS A 232 -4.44 -17.35 25.96
C CYS A 232 -3.47 -16.55 26.83
N ASP A 233 -3.96 -15.73 27.77
CA ASP A 233 -3.15 -14.96 28.73
C ASP A 233 -2.58 -15.83 29.88
N VAL A 234 -2.00 -16.96 29.50
CA VAL A 234 -1.26 -17.88 30.37
C VAL A 234 0.21 -17.98 29.97
N ASP A 235 0.55 -17.54 28.75
CA ASP A 235 1.88 -17.54 28.17
C ASP A 235 2.00 -16.38 27.17
N ASN A 236 3.13 -15.68 27.17
CA ASN A 236 3.33 -14.50 26.33
C ASN A 236 3.34 -14.81 24.83
N ASP A 237 3.84 -15.98 24.40
CA ASP A 237 3.84 -16.36 22.99
C ASP A 237 2.44 -16.79 22.54
N LEU A 238 1.72 -17.53 23.39
CA LEU A 238 0.35 -17.90 23.09
C LEU A 238 -0.54 -16.65 22.99
N LEU A 239 -0.39 -15.70 23.92
CA LEU A 239 -1.11 -14.43 23.88
C LEU A 239 -0.74 -13.58 22.65
N ARG A 240 0.55 -13.52 22.30
CA ARG A 240 1.01 -12.86 21.06
C ARG A 240 0.33 -13.47 19.83
N LEU A 241 0.34 -14.80 19.71
CA LEU A 241 -0.27 -15.51 18.58
C LEU A 241 -1.79 -15.30 18.53
N ALA A 242 -2.44 -15.16 19.69
CA ALA A 242 -3.86 -14.81 19.80
C ALA A 242 -4.16 -13.38 19.33
N TYR A 243 -3.35 -12.38 19.71
CA TYR A 243 -3.47 -11.02 19.17
C TYR A 243 -3.21 -10.97 17.66
N GLU A 244 -2.22 -11.72 17.18
CA GLU A 244 -1.86 -11.78 15.76
C GLU A 244 -2.87 -12.55 14.90
N TYR A 245 -3.83 -13.25 15.50
CA TYR A 245 -4.84 -13.98 14.74
C TYR A 245 -5.90 -13.02 14.18
N LEU A 246 -5.82 -12.78 12.87
CA LEU A 246 -6.75 -11.98 12.10
C LEU A 246 -7.48 -12.89 11.09
N PRO A 247 -8.74 -13.32 11.35
CA PRO A 247 -9.50 -14.23 10.48
C PRO A 247 -10.06 -13.51 9.26
N LEU A 248 -9.17 -12.95 8.44
CA LEU A 248 -9.52 -12.22 7.22
C LEU A 248 -9.71 -13.21 6.06
N GLY A 249 -10.84 -13.07 5.36
CA GLY A 249 -11.11 -13.69 4.07
C GLY A 249 -11.18 -12.65 2.96
N PHE A 250 -11.58 -13.07 1.75
CA PHE A 250 -11.91 -12.22 0.60
C PHE A 250 -10.77 -11.36 -0.01
N SER A 251 -9.57 -11.35 0.59
CA SER A 251 -8.44 -10.56 0.08
C SER A 251 -7.75 -11.20 -1.13
N ARG A 252 -7.12 -10.37 -1.96
CA ARG A 252 -6.27 -10.77 -3.09
C ARG A 252 -5.21 -9.70 -3.39
N ARG A 253 -4.05 -10.12 -3.92
CA ARG A 253 -3.05 -9.20 -4.50
C ARG A 253 -3.62 -8.48 -5.70
N HIS A 254 -3.33 -7.19 -5.91
CA HIS A 254 -3.99 -6.29 -6.87
C HIS A 254 -3.47 -6.31 -8.34
N GLY A 255 -3.00 -7.45 -8.84
CA GLY A 255 -2.66 -7.63 -10.27
C GLY A 255 -3.84 -7.64 -11.25
N ASP A 256 -3.66 -7.08 -12.43
CA ASP A 256 -4.66 -7.09 -13.51
C ASP A 256 -3.97 -6.72 -14.84
N PRO A 257 -4.63 -6.78 -16.02
CA PRO A 257 -3.99 -6.43 -17.29
C PRO A 257 -3.36 -5.03 -17.36
N SER A 258 -3.87 -4.06 -16.59
CA SER A 258 -3.30 -2.69 -16.47
C SER A 258 -2.20 -2.57 -15.41
N ARG A 259 -2.00 -3.62 -14.60
CA ARG A 259 -0.92 -3.82 -13.62
C ARG A 259 -0.23 -5.17 -13.84
N PRO A 260 0.33 -5.41 -15.04
CA PRO A 260 0.73 -6.75 -15.48
C PRO A 260 1.94 -7.33 -14.72
N TRP A 261 2.70 -6.49 -14.03
CA TRP A 261 3.83 -6.88 -13.16
C TRP A 261 3.39 -7.49 -11.82
N ASN A 262 2.12 -7.32 -11.44
CA ASN A 262 1.56 -7.94 -10.24
C ASN A 262 0.84 -9.24 -10.61
N PHE A 263 1.33 -10.37 -10.10
CA PHE A 263 0.56 -11.62 -10.12
C PHE A 263 -0.60 -11.54 -9.13
N PHE A 264 -1.73 -12.16 -9.46
CA PHE A 264 -2.88 -12.27 -8.56
C PHE A 264 -3.50 -13.66 -8.60
N ASP A 265 -4.10 -14.01 -7.47
CA ASP A 265 -4.84 -15.25 -7.25
C ASP A 265 -5.94 -14.94 -6.25
N ILE A 266 -7.14 -15.50 -6.45
CA ILE A 266 -8.35 -15.21 -5.67
C ILE A 266 -8.78 -16.48 -4.94
N LYS A 267 -8.23 -16.67 -3.75
CA LYS A 267 -8.51 -17.83 -2.89
C LYS A 267 -9.50 -17.44 -1.80
N VAL A 268 -10.78 -17.55 -2.11
CA VAL A 268 -11.90 -17.22 -1.17
C VAL A 268 -12.53 -18.46 -0.53
N LYS A 269 -12.29 -19.64 -1.10
CA LYS A 269 -12.74 -20.92 -0.58
C LYS A 269 -11.63 -21.95 -0.65
N GLU A 270 -11.65 -22.88 0.29
CA GLU A 270 -10.83 -24.09 0.26
C GLU A 270 -11.40 -25.10 -0.76
N SER A 271 -10.64 -26.15 -1.08
CA SER A 271 -11.06 -27.19 -2.05
C SER A 271 -12.34 -27.94 -1.65
N ASN A 272 -12.66 -27.97 -0.36
CA ASN A 272 -13.90 -28.55 0.18
C ASN A 272 -15.09 -27.57 0.19
N GLY A 273 -14.90 -26.32 -0.27
CA GLY A 273 -15.93 -25.27 -0.31
C GLY A 273 -16.06 -24.43 0.96
N GLU A 274 -15.32 -24.73 2.03
CA GLU A 274 -15.25 -23.90 3.25
C GLU A 274 -14.62 -22.52 2.97
N LEU A 275 -14.87 -21.53 3.83
CA LEU A 275 -14.24 -20.21 3.71
C LEU A 275 -12.72 -20.32 3.86
N SER A 276 -11.98 -19.66 2.98
CA SER A 276 -10.53 -19.53 3.13
C SER A 276 -10.22 -18.25 3.91
N PHE A 277 -9.78 -18.40 5.16
CA PHE A 277 -9.25 -17.29 5.94
C PHE A 277 -7.79 -17.07 5.55
N ASN A 278 -7.54 -16.44 4.40
CA ASN A 278 -6.18 -16.18 3.95
C ASN A 278 -6.02 -14.74 3.50
N TYR A 279 -4.87 -14.17 3.84
CA TYR A 279 -4.49 -12.84 3.41
C TYR A 279 -3.01 -12.73 3.09
N GLN A 280 -2.72 -11.92 2.07
CA GLN A 280 -1.39 -11.47 1.73
C GLN A 280 -1.44 -10.08 1.10
N GLY A 281 -0.47 -9.24 1.43
CA GLY A 281 -0.39 -7.91 0.86
C GLY A 281 0.97 -7.29 1.09
N ASN A 282 1.38 -6.42 0.16
CA ASN A 282 2.54 -5.58 0.37
C ASN A 282 2.30 -4.70 1.61
N TRP A 283 3.36 -4.45 2.37
CA TRP A 283 3.32 -3.83 3.70
C TRP A 283 2.43 -2.58 3.76
N ARG A 284 2.77 -1.57 2.96
CA ARG A 284 2.02 -0.30 2.88
C ARG A 284 0.57 -0.53 2.49
N ASP A 285 0.31 -1.35 1.46
CA ASP A 285 -1.04 -1.55 0.95
C ASP A 285 -1.97 -2.12 2.02
N ILE A 286 -1.56 -3.20 2.69
CA ILE A 286 -2.41 -3.93 3.63
C ILE A 286 -2.68 -3.12 4.91
N PHE A 287 -1.66 -2.48 5.48
CA PHE A 287 -1.84 -1.66 6.69
C PHE A 287 -2.66 -0.40 6.42
N GLN A 288 -2.55 0.20 5.23
CA GLN A 288 -3.44 1.27 4.82
C GLN A 288 -4.90 0.81 4.67
N ASN A 289 -5.15 -0.38 4.13
CA ASN A 289 -6.52 -0.91 4.04
C ASN A 289 -7.09 -1.27 5.42
N TRP A 290 -6.24 -1.76 6.32
CA TRP A 290 -6.60 -2.08 7.70
C TRP A 290 -6.92 -0.86 8.55
N GLU A 291 -6.33 0.30 8.28
CA GLU A 291 -6.74 1.56 8.92
C GLU A 291 -8.22 1.87 8.67
N ALA A 292 -8.69 1.74 7.42
CA ALA A 292 -10.10 1.91 7.10
C ALA A 292 -10.97 0.77 7.66
N LEU A 293 -10.49 -0.48 7.60
CA LEU A 293 -11.22 -1.62 8.14
C LEU A 293 -11.38 -1.55 9.68
N GLY A 294 -10.38 -1.01 10.37
CA GLY A 294 -10.38 -0.84 11.83
C GLY A 294 -11.47 0.10 12.32
N MET A 295 -11.94 1.05 11.48
CA MET A 295 -13.12 1.87 11.80
C MET A 295 -14.41 1.04 11.91
N SER A 296 -14.51 -0.08 11.18
CA SER A 296 -15.70 -0.95 11.17
C SER A 296 -15.57 -2.14 12.13
N PHE A 297 -14.34 -2.57 12.43
CA PHE A 297 -14.03 -3.73 13.28
C PHE A 297 -12.99 -3.37 14.36
N PRO A 298 -13.30 -2.41 15.25
CA PRO A 298 -12.30 -1.86 16.16
C PRO A 298 -11.66 -2.89 17.09
N ALA A 299 -12.35 -3.97 17.47
CA ALA A 299 -11.78 -4.97 18.39
C ALA A 299 -10.52 -5.66 17.84
N PHE A 300 -10.29 -5.64 16.51
CA PHE A 300 -9.10 -6.19 15.88
C PHE A 300 -7.94 -5.19 15.74
N ILE A 301 -8.13 -3.90 16.05
CA ILE A 301 -7.06 -2.88 15.93
C ILE A 301 -5.81 -3.28 16.74
N PRO A 302 -5.91 -3.74 18.01
CA PRO A 302 -4.72 -4.21 18.74
C PRO A 302 -3.99 -5.33 17.99
N GLY A 303 -4.72 -6.26 17.37
CA GLY A 303 -4.13 -7.31 16.56
C GLY A 303 -3.38 -6.78 15.33
N MET A 304 -3.92 -5.74 14.67
CA MET A 304 -3.23 -5.06 13.55
C MET A 304 -1.93 -4.38 14.00
N VAL A 305 -1.92 -3.75 15.18
CA VAL A 305 -0.71 -3.16 15.78
C VAL A 305 0.31 -4.23 16.14
N PHE A 306 -0.11 -5.36 16.72
CA PHE A 306 0.75 -6.51 17.00
C PHE A 306 1.37 -7.08 15.73
N ARG A 307 0.57 -7.30 14.68
CA ARG A 307 1.06 -7.76 13.37
C ARG A 307 2.09 -6.82 12.78
N PHE A 308 1.88 -5.51 12.89
CA PHE A 308 2.85 -4.51 12.44
C PHE A 308 4.16 -4.63 13.22
N LEU A 309 4.11 -4.50 14.56
CA LEU A 309 5.32 -4.44 15.39
C LEU A 309 6.10 -5.75 15.35
N ASN A 310 5.43 -6.91 15.41
CA ASN A 310 6.10 -8.21 15.43
C ASN A 310 6.68 -8.64 14.07
N ALA A 311 6.19 -8.04 12.99
CA ALA A 311 6.80 -8.20 11.67
C ALA A 311 7.89 -7.14 11.39
N SER A 312 8.08 -6.12 12.24
CA SER A 312 9.20 -5.20 12.14
C SER A 312 10.52 -5.83 12.64
N THR A 313 11.62 -5.54 11.94
CA THR A 313 12.95 -6.09 12.17
C THR A 313 13.68 -5.39 13.32
N ALA A 314 14.71 -6.06 13.88
CA ALA A 314 15.53 -5.50 14.96
C ALA A 314 16.31 -4.25 14.53
N ASP A 315 16.61 -4.09 13.24
CA ASP A 315 17.24 -2.89 12.70
C ASP A 315 16.24 -1.77 12.34
N GLY A 316 14.94 -1.91 12.69
CA GLY A 316 13.95 -0.84 12.63
C GLY A 316 13.27 -0.65 11.26
N TYR A 317 13.17 -1.73 10.48
CA TYR A 317 12.49 -1.80 9.19
C TYR A 317 11.48 -2.96 9.18
N ASN A 318 11.16 -3.48 8.00
CA ASN A 318 10.19 -4.55 7.82
C ASN A 318 10.38 -5.28 6.49
N PRO A 319 9.92 -6.54 6.38
CA PRO A 319 9.78 -7.24 5.11
C PRO A 319 8.77 -6.53 4.17
N TYR A 320 8.85 -6.82 2.87
CA TYR A 320 8.00 -6.16 1.87
C TYR A 320 6.55 -6.65 1.90
N ARG A 321 6.30 -7.90 2.33
CA ARG A 321 4.98 -8.55 2.29
C ARG A 321 4.61 -9.18 3.62
N LEU A 322 3.39 -8.91 4.06
CA LEU A 322 2.72 -9.59 5.16
C LEU A 322 1.84 -10.72 4.61
N THR A 323 1.81 -11.85 5.31
CA THR A 323 0.91 -12.98 5.01
C THR A 323 0.24 -13.46 6.29
N ARG A 324 -0.79 -14.31 6.21
CA ARG A 324 -1.36 -14.97 7.40
C ARG A 324 -0.30 -15.72 8.21
N GLN A 325 0.59 -16.43 7.51
CA GLN A 325 1.63 -17.26 8.12
C GLN A 325 2.77 -16.47 8.76
N GLY A 326 2.87 -15.16 8.50
CA GLY A 326 3.96 -14.32 8.99
C GLY A 326 4.26 -13.23 7.98
N PHE A 327 5.37 -13.37 7.29
CA PHE A 327 5.85 -12.41 6.30
C PHE A 327 6.84 -13.06 5.33
N ASP A 328 7.06 -12.38 4.22
CA ASP A 328 8.04 -12.73 3.20
C ASP A 328 8.91 -11.52 2.84
N TRP A 329 10.19 -11.79 2.56
CA TRP A 329 11.15 -10.82 2.08
C TRP A 329 11.46 -11.07 0.60
N GLU A 330 11.96 -10.05 -0.10
CA GLU A 330 12.45 -10.19 -1.47
C GLU A 330 13.79 -10.94 -1.47
N VAL A 331 14.04 -11.76 -2.49
CA VAL A 331 15.29 -12.48 -2.70
C VAL A 331 15.90 -11.98 -4.02
N PRO A 332 17.21 -11.69 -4.09
CA PRO A 332 17.84 -11.24 -5.34
C PRO A 332 17.69 -12.27 -6.46
N GLU A 333 17.35 -11.82 -7.68
CA GLU A 333 17.34 -12.62 -8.90
C GLU A 333 18.35 -12.01 -9.90
N PRO A 334 19.58 -12.56 -10.05
CA PRO A 334 20.66 -11.92 -10.81
C PRO A 334 20.31 -11.58 -12.27
N GLU A 335 19.47 -12.40 -12.90
CA GLU A 335 19.05 -12.23 -14.29
C GLU A 335 17.84 -11.28 -14.45
N ASN A 336 17.24 -10.82 -13.34
CA ASN A 336 16.09 -9.93 -13.34
C ASN A 336 16.50 -8.55 -12.82
N PRO A 337 16.72 -7.55 -13.69
CA PRO A 337 17.16 -6.21 -13.29
C PRO A 337 16.12 -5.45 -12.45
N TRP A 338 14.90 -5.96 -12.32
CA TRP A 338 13.84 -5.40 -11.47
C TRP A 338 13.76 -6.04 -10.08
N ALA A 339 14.51 -7.12 -9.84
CA ALA A 339 14.52 -7.86 -8.58
C ALA A 339 15.73 -7.46 -7.72
N TYR A 340 15.58 -6.34 -7.01
CA TYR A 340 16.57 -5.91 -6.03
C TYR A 340 16.09 -6.23 -4.61
N ILE A 341 16.81 -5.88 -3.55
CA ILE A 341 16.34 -5.96 -2.15
C ILE A 341 16.49 -4.62 -1.44
N GLY A 342 15.78 -4.40 -0.33
CA GLY A 342 15.97 -3.25 0.54
C GLY A 342 14.77 -2.96 1.43
N TYR A 343 14.79 -1.79 2.07
CA TYR A 343 13.72 -1.34 2.97
C TYR A 343 13.20 0.03 2.56
N TRP A 344 11.89 0.17 2.39
CA TRP A 344 11.26 1.45 2.05
C TRP A 344 11.24 2.39 3.26
N GLY A 345 11.58 3.67 3.05
CA GLY A 345 11.75 4.64 4.12
C GLY A 345 10.46 5.00 4.87
N ASP A 346 9.32 5.00 4.18
CA ASP A 346 8.02 5.41 4.72
C ASP A 346 7.28 4.30 5.48
N HIS A 347 7.67 3.04 5.30
CA HIS A 347 6.92 1.87 5.77
C HIS A 347 6.68 1.80 7.28
N GLN A 348 7.46 2.49 8.12
CA GLN A 348 7.36 2.36 9.58
C GLN A 348 6.45 3.43 10.20
N ILE A 349 6.83 4.70 10.12
CA ILE A 349 6.33 5.73 11.04
C ILE A 349 4.84 6.02 10.85
N ILE A 350 4.42 6.45 9.66
CA ILE A 350 3.06 6.98 9.45
C ILE A 350 1.98 5.90 9.51
N TYR A 351 2.28 4.70 9.02
CA TYR A 351 1.33 3.59 8.99
C TYR A 351 1.11 3.01 10.39
N LEU A 352 2.17 2.85 11.18
CA LEU A 352 2.07 2.48 12.60
C LEU A 352 1.31 3.55 13.38
N LEU A 353 1.64 4.83 13.16
CA LEU A 353 0.99 5.94 13.83
C LEU A 353 -0.52 5.93 13.61
N SER A 354 -0.96 5.77 12.36
CA SER A 354 -2.38 5.69 12.01
C SER A 354 -3.11 4.59 12.80
N LEU A 355 -2.53 3.40 12.92
CA LEU A 355 -3.13 2.29 13.68
C LEU A 355 -3.16 2.57 15.19
N MET A 356 -2.09 3.16 15.74
CA MET A 356 -2.03 3.50 17.16
C MET A 356 -2.97 4.65 17.53
N GLU A 357 -3.06 5.70 16.70
CA GLU A 357 -4.03 6.78 16.88
C GLU A 357 -5.46 6.24 16.82
N LEU A 358 -5.73 5.30 15.90
CA LEU A 358 -7.01 4.63 15.82
C LEU A 358 -7.30 3.81 17.08
N GLN A 359 -6.34 3.04 17.56
CA GLN A 359 -6.48 2.28 18.80
C GLN A 359 -6.76 3.18 20.01
N GLU A 360 -6.04 4.30 20.12
CA GLU A 360 -6.18 5.24 21.24
C GLU A 360 -7.53 5.96 21.20
N LYS A 361 -8.09 6.23 20.00
CA LYS A 361 -9.44 6.79 19.85
C LYS A 361 -10.53 5.84 20.35
N PHE A 362 -10.46 4.56 19.97
CA PHE A 362 -11.45 3.55 20.34
C PHE A 362 -11.27 3.00 21.77
N TYR A 363 -10.01 2.84 22.20
CA TYR A 363 -9.64 2.24 23.47
C TYR A 363 -8.54 3.08 24.15
N PRO A 364 -8.88 4.23 24.73
CA PRO A 364 -7.92 5.14 25.37
C PRO A 364 -7.07 4.45 26.43
N GLY A 365 -5.77 4.69 26.42
CA GLY A 365 -4.79 4.09 27.31
C GLY A 365 -4.43 2.62 27.01
N SER A 366 -5.12 1.96 26.08
CA SER A 366 -4.93 0.52 25.84
C SER A 366 -3.55 0.15 25.30
N LEU A 367 -2.88 1.06 24.58
CA LEU A 367 -1.50 0.87 24.12
C LEU A 367 -0.54 0.64 25.29
N MET A 368 -0.79 1.27 26.44
CA MET A 368 0.05 1.15 27.62
C MET A 368 -0.25 -0.10 28.46
N ASN A 369 -1.39 -0.77 28.23
CA ASN A 369 -1.77 -1.98 28.98
C ASN A 369 -0.78 -3.14 28.82
N TYR A 370 -0.02 -3.16 27.72
CA TYR A 370 1.02 -4.16 27.47
C TYR A 370 2.43 -3.56 27.45
N ALA A 371 2.62 -2.31 27.88
CA ALA A 371 3.93 -1.66 27.92
C ALA A 371 4.87 -2.29 28.96
N SER A 372 4.32 -2.84 30.03
CA SER A 372 5.06 -3.54 31.10
C SER A 372 5.31 -5.03 30.81
N ARG A 373 4.88 -5.54 29.65
CA ARG A 373 5.02 -6.95 29.25
C ARG A 373 5.93 -7.10 28.03
N ASN A 374 6.72 -8.17 28.02
CA ASN A 374 7.54 -8.56 26.87
C ASN A 374 6.74 -9.45 25.92
N LEU A 375 5.79 -8.86 25.19
CA LEU A 375 4.92 -9.54 24.22
C LEU A 375 5.38 -9.39 22.77
N PHE A 376 6.33 -8.51 22.49
CA PHE A 376 6.73 -8.20 21.12
C PHE A 376 8.00 -8.92 20.74
N VAL A 377 8.16 -9.20 19.45
CA VAL A 377 9.28 -9.95 18.86
C VAL A 377 9.84 -9.19 17.67
N TYR A 378 11.03 -9.54 17.17
CA TYR A 378 11.58 -8.99 15.93
C TYR A 378 11.53 -10.01 14.79
N ALA A 379 11.14 -9.54 13.60
CA ALA A 379 11.30 -10.31 12.38
C ALA A 379 12.78 -10.48 12.03
N GLN A 380 13.16 -11.70 11.65
CA GLN A 380 14.49 -12.02 11.15
C GLN A 380 14.47 -12.04 9.63
N VAL A 381 14.87 -10.92 9.03
CA VAL A 381 15.02 -10.76 7.58
C VAL A 381 16.52 -10.92 7.24
N PRO A 382 16.89 -11.71 6.21
CA PRO A 382 18.28 -11.98 5.85
C PRO A 382 18.95 -10.81 5.11
N TYR A 383 18.74 -9.58 5.60
CA TYR A 383 19.36 -8.36 5.08
C TYR A 383 20.38 -7.86 6.11
N ARG A 384 21.52 -7.34 5.62
CA ARG A 384 22.57 -6.74 6.43
C ARG A 384 22.88 -5.35 5.92
N ILE A 385 22.54 -4.34 6.71
CA ILE A 385 22.88 -2.96 6.41
C ILE A 385 24.38 -2.78 6.71
N LYS A 386 25.14 -2.31 5.71
CA LYS A 386 26.60 -2.15 5.77
C LYS A 386 27.04 -1.15 6.83
N LYS A 387 28.36 -1.07 7.08
CA LYS A 387 28.93 -0.07 7.98
C LYS A 387 28.74 1.34 7.43
N TYR A 388 28.60 2.31 8.32
CA TYR A 388 28.33 3.71 7.98
C TYR A 388 29.37 4.28 7.01
N LYS A 389 30.65 3.93 7.18
CA LYS A 389 31.72 4.33 6.25
C LYS A 389 31.48 3.81 4.83
N GLU A 390 30.99 2.58 4.67
CA GLU A 390 30.69 1.99 3.36
C GLU A 390 29.44 2.65 2.74
N ILE A 391 28.42 2.94 3.56
CA ILE A 391 27.23 3.68 3.13
C ILE A 391 27.62 5.08 2.65
N LEU A 392 28.49 5.80 3.35
CA LEU A 392 28.99 7.10 2.92
C LEU A 392 29.77 7.02 1.60
N GLN A 393 30.55 5.96 1.39
CA GLN A 393 31.31 5.75 0.16
C GLN A 393 30.40 5.49 -1.04
N ASN A 394 29.35 4.69 -0.86
CA ASN A 394 28.37 4.42 -1.90
C ASN A 394 26.97 4.21 -1.31
N PRO A 395 26.15 5.27 -1.19
CA PRO A 395 24.86 5.17 -0.50
C PRO A 395 23.77 4.49 -1.33
N LYS A 396 24.11 4.04 -2.55
CA LYS A 396 23.22 3.21 -3.40
C LYS A 396 23.46 1.71 -3.21
N ASP A 397 24.54 1.30 -2.55
CA ASP A 397 24.90 -0.09 -2.30
C ASP A 397 25.19 -0.30 -0.81
N THR A 398 24.12 -0.53 -0.04
CA THR A 398 24.10 -0.37 1.42
C THR A 398 23.56 -1.58 2.16
N ILE A 399 22.98 -2.57 1.47
CA ILE A 399 22.36 -3.75 2.07
C ILE A 399 22.80 -5.00 1.31
N ILE A 400 23.35 -5.96 2.05
CA ILE A 400 23.77 -7.27 1.55
C ILE A 400 22.71 -8.32 1.90
N PHE A 401 22.50 -9.30 1.02
CA PHE A 401 21.66 -10.47 1.29
C PHE A 401 22.48 -11.58 1.95
N ASP A 402 22.06 -12.01 3.15
CA ASP A 402 22.67 -13.10 3.90
C ASP A 402 22.09 -14.45 3.47
N TRP A 403 22.73 -15.08 2.48
CA TRP A 403 22.29 -16.35 1.90
C TRP A 403 22.29 -17.52 2.89
N GLU A 404 23.24 -17.52 3.84
CA GLU A 404 23.33 -18.57 4.85
C GLU A 404 22.15 -18.48 5.82
N MET A 405 21.89 -17.27 6.34
CA MET A 405 20.70 -17.00 7.15
C MET A 405 19.43 -17.37 6.40
N HIS A 406 19.28 -16.95 5.15
CA HIS A 406 18.12 -17.28 4.33
C HIS A 406 17.86 -18.79 4.25
N LYS A 407 18.89 -19.58 3.92
CA LYS A 407 18.80 -21.03 3.83
C LYS A 407 18.42 -21.67 5.17
N ASN A 408 19.04 -21.20 6.27
CA ASN A 408 18.76 -21.71 7.60
C ASN A 408 17.34 -21.40 8.06
N LEU A 409 16.84 -20.18 7.81
CA LEU A 409 15.47 -19.79 8.13
C LEU A 409 14.46 -20.66 7.38
N LEU A 410 14.64 -20.86 6.06
CA LEU A 410 13.73 -21.71 5.28
C LEU A 410 13.73 -23.16 5.75
N LYS A 411 14.91 -23.71 6.10
CA LYS A 411 15.02 -25.06 6.67
C LYS A 411 14.32 -25.17 8.03
N ASN A 412 14.49 -24.18 8.91
CA ASN A 412 13.89 -24.19 10.24
C ASN A 412 12.37 -24.07 10.18
N VAL A 413 11.82 -23.26 9.25
CA VAL A 413 10.37 -23.16 9.05
C VAL A 413 9.73 -24.51 8.75
N GLN A 414 10.37 -25.38 7.97
CA GLN A 414 9.86 -26.72 7.66
C GLN A 414 9.75 -27.65 8.89
N SER A 415 10.54 -27.38 9.95
CA SER A 415 10.66 -28.25 11.13
C SER A 415 10.03 -27.67 12.40
N HIS A 416 10.00 -26.34 12.54
CA HIS A 416 9.60 -25.64 13.77
C HIS A 416 8.54 -24.55 13.54
N GLY A 417 7.95 -24.47 12.33
CA GLY A 417 6.91 -23.49 12.00
C GLY A 417 7.45 -22.08 11.71
N ASN A 418 6.54 -21.17 11.37
CA ASN A 418 6.88 -19.84 10.85
C ASN A 418 7.53 -18.90 11.88
N ASP A 419 7.34 -19.09 13.18
CA ASP A 419 8.03 -18.30 14.21
C ASP A 419 9.56 -18.54 14.20
N SER A 420 10.04 -19.56 13.47
CA SER A 420 11.47 -19.70 13.13
C SER A 420 12.03 -18.49 12.37
N LYS A 421 11.18 -17.70 11.70
CA LYS A 421 11.54 -16.44 11.03
C LYS A 421 11.69 -15.27 12.02
N LEU A 422 11.57 -15.48 13.32
CA LEU A 422 11.77 -14.45 14.33
C LEU A 422 13.19 -14.52 14.91
N VAL A 423 13.63 -13.42 15.52
CA VAL A 423 14.94 -13.34 16.17
C VAL A 423 14.94 -14.19 17.45
N HIS A 424 15.97 -14.99 17.62
CA HIS A 424 16.22 -15.77 18.83
C HIS A 424 17.52 -15.30 19.51
N TYR A 425 17.59 -15.44 20.83
CA TYR A 425 18.83 -15.30 21.59
C TYR A 425 19.80 -16.46 21.25
N HIS A 426 21.06 -16.33 21.65
CA HIS A 426 22.07 -17.38 21.45
C HIS A 426 21.73 -18.73 22.10
N ASN A 427 20.92 -18.73 23.15
CA ASN A 427 20.44 -19.96 23.82
C ASN A 427 19.27 -20.64 23.07
N GLY A 428 18.82 -20.08 21.95
CA GLY A 428 17.70 -20.58 21.14
C GLY A 428 16.32 -20.10 21.59
N GLU A 429 16.20 -19.36 22.68
CA GLU A 429 14.92 -18.80 23.12
C GLU A 429 14.51 -17.62 22.24
N LEU A 430 13.20 -17.47 22.04
CA LEU A 430 12.65 -16.36 21.27
C LEU A 430 12.98 -15.02 21.95
N GLN A 431 13.56 -14.08 21.18
CA GLN A 431 13.83 -12.73 21.67
C GLN A 431 12.51 -12.01 21.87
N ARG A 432 12.30 -11.46 23.07
CA ARG A 432 11.08 -10.69 23.39
C ARG A 432 11.46 -9.31 23.91
N GLY A 433 10.75 -8.29 23.43
CA GLY A 433 10.84 -6.90 23.85
C GLY A 433 9.49 -6.33 24.28
N GLY A 434 9.54 -5.19 24.96
CA GLY A 434 8.36 -4.43 25.35
C GLY A 434 7.84 -3.52 24.22
N PHE A 435 6.63 -2.99 24.37
CA PHE A 435 6.04 -2.04 23.41
C PHE A 435 6.93 -0.82 23.20
N ILE A 436 7.37 -0.17 24.28
CA ILE A 436 8.23 1.03 24.20
C ILE A 436 9.55 0.70 23.50
N GLU A 437 10.12 -0.49 23.70
CA GLU A 437 11.33 -0.90 22.99
C GLU A 437 11.11 -0.91 21.47
N LYS A 438 10.03 -1.54 21.00
CA LYS A 438 9.70 -1.60 19.56
C LYS A 438 9.48 -0.21 18.95
N ILE A 439 8.79 0.66 19.68
CA ILE A 439 8.56 2.05 19.27
C ILE A 439 9.89 2.82 19.17
N MET A 440 10.76 2.64 20.17
CA MET A 440 12.08 3.28 20.19
C MET A 440 12.95 2.79 19.05
N VAL A 441 12.98 1.50 18.74
CA VAL A 441 13.74 0.98 17.59
C VAL A 441 13.26 1.63 16.28
N ALA A 442 11.96 1.70 16.05
CA ALA A 442 11.41 2.33 14.84
C ALA A 442 11.79 3.82 14.73
N LEU A 443 11.76 4.56 15.84
CA LEU A 443 12.10 5.98 15.88
C LEU A 443 13.61 6.22 15.77
N LEU A 444 14.41 5.56 16.62
CA LEU A 444 15.86 5.76 16.70
C LEU A 444 16.56 5.38 15.38
N THR A 445 16.11 4.33 14.69
CA THR A 445 16.63 3.98 13.35
C THR A 445 16.39 5.09 12.32
N LYS A 446 15.25 5.80 12.39
CA LYS A 446 15.03 6.96 11.52
C LYS A 446 15.94 8.12 11.92
N LEU A 447 16.10 8.36 13.22
CA LEU A 447 16.97 9.41 13.74
C LEU A 447 18.46 9.16 13.47
N SER A 448 18.93 7.91 13.39
CA SER A 448 20.30 7.60 12.97
C SER A 448 20.58 7.99 11.51
N ASN A 449 19.53 8.25 10.73
CA ASN A 449 19.59 8.73 9.35
C ASN A 449 19.17 10.20 9.23
N PHE A 450 19.01 10.92 10.35
CA PHE A 450 18.65 12.32 10.32
C PHE A 450 19.81 13.19 9.83
N VAL A 451 19.53 14.04 8.85
CA VAL A 451 20.45 15.05 8.34
C VAL A 451 19.83 16.42 8.63
N PRO A 452 20.47 17.27 9.47
CA PRO A 452 20.01 18.62 9.74
C PRO A 452 19.68 19.36 8.43
N ASP A 453 18.70 20.28 8.47
CA ASP A 453 18.05 21.02 7.35
C ASP A 453 17.69 20.24 6.07
N ALA A 454 17.83 18.90 6.04
CA ALA A 454 17.58 18.11 4.84
C ALA A 454 16.46 17.08 5.02
N GLY A 455 16.33 16.46 6.19
CA GLY A 455 15.34 15.42 6.47
C GLY A 455 15.96 14.06 6.82
N ILE A 456 15.26 12.97 6.52
CA ILE A 456 15.72 11.60 6.78
C ILE A 456 16.39 11.03 5.53
N TRP A 457 17.65 10.63 5.63
CA TRP A 457 18.44 10.10 4.52
C TRP A 457 17.86 8.81 3.94
N LEU A 458 17.70 8.76 2.62
CA LEU A 458 17.19 7.63 1.86
C LEU A 458 18.33 6.73 1.39
N ASN A 459 18.81 5.83 2.25
CA ASN A 459 20.02 5.03 2.00
C ASN A 459 19.77 3.51 2.14
N THR A 460 18.54 3.04 1.99
CA THR A 460 18.13 1.63 2.25
C THR A 460 17.70 0.88 0.99
N GLN A 461 18.27 1.23 -0.17
CA GLN A 461 18.08 0.52 -1.45
C GLN A 461 16.63 0.48 -2.00
N ARG A 462 15.69 1.17 -1.35
CA ARG A 462 14.30 1.33 -1.77
C ARG A 462 13.81 2.76 -1.55
N PRO A 463 12.87 3.22 -2.39
CA PRO A 463 12.27 4.54 -2.26
C PRO A 463 11.32 4.62 -1.06
N GLU A 464 10.56 5.70 -0.98
CA GLU A 464 9.38 5.81 -0.12
C GLU A 464 8.10 5.52 -0.94
N TRP A 465 7.00 6.25 -0.71
CA TRP A 465 5.71 5.99 -1.35
C TRP A 465 5.75 6.06 -2.88
N ASN A 466 6.49 7.02 -3.45
CA ASN A 466 6.59 7.24 -4.89
C ASN A 466 7.74 6.44 -5.51
N ASP A 467 7.42 5.23 -5.99
CA ASP A 467 8.40 4.36 -6.66
C ASP A 467 8.98 4.97 -7.94
N ALA A 468 8.33 5.97 -8.55
CA ALA A 468 8.85 6.63 -9.75
C ALA A 468 10.02 7.58 -9.45
N ASN A 469 10.18 8.01 -8.19
CA ASN A 469 11.33 8.78 -7.69
C ASN A 469 12.41 7.87 -7.07
N ASN A 470 12.55 6.64 -7.55
CA ASN A 470 13.49 5.66 -6.99
C ASN A 470 14.97 6.02 -7.11
N ALA A 471 15.37 6.92 -8.01
CA ALA A 471 16.77 7.33 -8.11
C ALA A 471 17.20 8.33 -7.01
N LEU A 472 16.24 8.87 -6.24
CA LEU A 472 16.51 9.58 -4.99
C LEU A 472 17.19 8.69 -3.95
N VAL A 473 17.03 7.37 -4.03
CA VAL A 473 17.76 6.45 -3.15
C VAL A 473 19.27 6.64 -3.36
N GLY A 474 19.98 6.82 -2.25
CA GLY A 474 21.39 7.14 -2.18
C GLY A 474 21.62 8.56 -1.70
N ASN A 475 21.19 9.57 -2.45
CA ASN A 475 21.49 10.97 -2.13
C ASN A 475 20.26 11.77 -1.65
N GLY A 476 19.07 11.19 -1.67
CA GLY A 476 17.84 11.86 -1.26
C GLY A 476 17.70 11.94 0.26
N ALA A 477 17.06 13.00 0.74
CA ALA A 477 16.61 13.12 2.13
C ALA A 477 15.12 13.49 2.17
N SER A 478 14.35 12.80 3.01
CA SER A 478 12.89 12.93 3.12
C SER A 478 12.48 13.91 4.21
N VAL A 479 11.89 15.03 3.79
CA VAL A 479 11.16 15.96 4.67
C VAL A 479 9.76 15.41 4.98
N VAL A 480 9.19 14.60 4.06
CA VAL A 480 7.93 13.89 4.24
C VAL A 480 7.97 13.01 5.49
N THR A 481 8.98 12.14 5.60
CA THR A 481 9.15 11.27 6.78
C THR A 481 9.47 12.08 8.04
N LEU A 482 10.18 13.21 7.92
CA LEU A 482 10.39 14.12 9.07
C LEU A 482 9.07 14.73 9.59
N CYS A 483 8.13 15.09 8.71
CA CYS A 483 6.78 15.52 9.08
C CYS A 483 6.04 14.43 9.86
N HIS A 484 6.17 13.18 9.41
CA HIS A 484 5.55 12.03 10.07
C HIS A 484 6.19 11.74 11.43
N ILE A 485 7.52 11.85 11.55
CA ILE A 485 8.24 11.73 12.82
C ILE A 485 7.77 12.80 13.81
N HIS A 486 7.57 14.04 13.36
CA HIS A 486 7.06 15.11 14.23
C HIS A 486 5.68 14.75 14.83
N ARG A 487 4.73 14.29 14.00
CA ARG A 487 3.41 13.83 14.47
C ARG A 487 3.53 12.61 15.40
N PHE A 488 4.41 11.67 15.06
CA PHE A 488 4.68 10.47 15.85
C PHE A 488 5.20 10.81 17.25
N VAL A 489 6.21 11.67 17.35
CA VAL A 489 6.77 12.13 18.63
C VAL A 489 5.71 12.87 19.46
N LYS A 490 4.91 13.73 18.84
CA LYS A 490 3.80 14.42 19.51
C LYS A 490 2.76 13.43 20.09
N PHE A 491 2.42 12.40 19.33
CA PHE A 491 1.54 11.32 19.79
C PHE A 491 2.16 10.54 20.97
N LEU A 492 3.43 10.15 20.85
CA LEU A 492 4.15 9.43 21.92
C LEU A 492 4.20 10.23 23.23
N LEU A 493 4.48 11.54 23.15
CA LEU A 493 4.44 12.43 24.31
C LEU A 493 3.08 12.37 25.00
N GLY A 494 1.98 12.46 24.24
CA GLY A 494 0.62 12.39 24.77
C GLY A 494 0.32 11.08 25.50
N ILE A 495 0.60 9.93 24.88
CA ILE A 495 0.33 8.62 25.51
C ILE A 495 1.23 8.38 26.74
N LEU A 496 2.48 8.83 26.70
CA LEU A 496 3.42 8.65 27.82
C LEU A 496 3.05 9.56 28.99
N GLN A 497 2.70 10.83 28.76
CA GLN A 497 2.26 11.76 29.80
C GLN A 497 1.07 11.20 30.57
N ASN A 498 0.09 10.63 29.86
CA ASN A 498 -1.11 10.03 30.44
C ASN A 498 -0.90 8.63 31.02
N SER A 499 0.25 7.99 30.77
CA SER A 499 0.55 6.66 31.31
C SER A 499 0.81 6.69 32.82
N LYS A 500 0.38 5.62 33.50
CA LYS A 500 0.68 5.35 34.92
C LYS A 500 2.07 4.75 35.13
N GLU A 501 2.69 4.23 34.08
CA GLU A 501 4.04 3.64 34.14
C GLU A 501 5.09 4.72 34.43
N THR A 502 5.99 4.48 35.38
CA THR A 502 7.06 5.42 35.76
C THR A 502 8.38 5.14 35.05
N SER A 503 8.53 3.95 34.45
CA SER A 503 9.76 3.51 33.81
C SER A 503 9.51 2.37 32.84
N PHE A 504 10.42 2.15 31.90
CA PHE A 504 10.34 1.10 30.90
C PHE A 504 11.63 0.30 30.85
N THR A 505 11.51 -1.00 30.56
CA THR A 505 12.65 -1.90 30.41
C THR A 505 13.01 -2.04 28.93
N LEU A 506 14.28 -1.85 28.62
CA LEU A 506 14.85 -1.99 27.28
C LEU A 506 15.97 -3.03 27.30
N GLY A 507 16.13 -3.80 26.23
CA GLY A 507 17.34 -4.56 25.97
C GLY A 507 18.58 -3.64 25.98
N MET A 508 19.70 -4.15 26.46
CA MET A 508 20.94 -3.38 26.64
C MET A 508 21.40 -2.71 25.33
N GLU A 509 21.21 -3.39 24.20
CA GLU A 509 21.52 -2.90 22.86
C GLU A 509 20.67 -1.67 22.51
N VAL A 510 19.35 -1.73 22.74
CA VAL A 510 18.41 -0.63 22.47
C VAL A 510 18.61 0.53 23.44
N TRP A 511 18.87 0.24 24.71
CA TRP A 511 19.19 1.27 25.71
C TRP A 511 20.48 2.03 25.35
N SER A 512 21.50 1.32 24.87
CA SER A 512 22.76 1.94 24.41
C SER A 512 22.53 2.78 23.16
N PHE A 513 21.69 2.29 22.23
CA PHE A 513 21.30 3.05 21.04
C PHE A 513 20.58 4.35 21.41
N TYR A 514 19.60 4.28 22.31
CA TYR A 514 18.89 5.44 22.86
C TYR A 514 19.86 6.47 23.44
N ASN A 515 20.77 6.06 24.33
CA ASN A 515 21.71 6.99 24.97
C ASN A 515 22.64 7.65 23.96
N ASN A 516 23.16 6.89 22.99
CA ASN A 516 24.03 7.44 21.96
C ASN A 516 23.28 8.49 21.12
N ILE A 517 22.07 8.18 20.66
CA ILE A 517 21.26 9.16 19.91
C ILE A 517 20.90 10.38 20.76
N SER A 518 20.42 10.17 22.00
CA SER A 518 20.02 11.24 22.92
C SER A 518 21.17 12.18 23.26
N SER A 519 22.38 11.63 23.49
CA SER A 519 23.58 12.44 23.76
C SER A 519 24.00 13.29 22.56
N VAL A 520 23.88 12.78 21.33
CA VAL A 520 24.13 13.56 20.11
C VAL A 520 23.14 14.73 20.01
N PHE A 521 21.83 14.50 20.14
CA PHE A 521 20.85 15.59 20.09
C PHE A 521 21.07 16.63 21.20
N SER A 522 21.48 16.19 22.40
CA SER A 522 21.77 17.09 23.52
C SER A 522 23.02 17.94 23.27
N MET A 523 24.08 17.33 22.71
CA MET A 523 25.35 18.01 22.39
C MET A 523 25.16 19.14 21.37
N PHE A 524 24.31 18.92 20.36
CA PHE A 524 24.12 19.84 19.25
C PHE A 524 22.87 20.73 19.38
N ALA A 525 22.11 20.62 20.48
CA ALA A 525 20.96 21.47 20.76
C ALA A 525 21.26 23.00 20.71
N PRO A 526 22.43 23.51 21.15
CA PRO A 526 22.74 24.95 21.05
C PRO A 526 22.81 25.47 19.61
N GLU A 527 23.17 24.62 18.64
CA GLU A 527 23.30 25.01 17.22
C GLU A 527 21.95 25.23 16.52
N LEU A 528 20.85 24.72 17.08
CA LEU A 528 19.48 24.89 16.55
C LEU A 528 19.07 26.37 16.41
N ARG A 529 19.75 27.31 17.06
CA ARG A 529 19.44 28.74 16.99
C ARG A 529 20.11 29.47 15.82
N GLY A 530 21.20 28.92 15.27
CA GLY A 530 22.05 29.59 14.28
C GLY A 530 22.03 28.99 12.88
N GLY A 531 21.41 27.81 12.69
CA GLY A 531 21.51 27.02 11.47
C GLY A 531 22.82 26.22 11.39
N PHE A 532 22.88 25.22 10.50
CA PHE A 532 24.01 24.29 10.41
C PHE A 532 24.93 24.62 9.24
N SER A 533 26.23 24.75 9.53
CA SER A 533 27.23 24.79 8.46
C SER A 533 27.34 23.40 7.81
N PRO A 534 27.86 23.28 6.57
CA PRO A 534 28.11 21.97 5.98
C PRO A 534 28.96 21.06 6.88
N SER A 535 29.92 21.63 7.61
CA SER A 535 30.79 20.87 8.53
C SER A 535 30.07 20.41 9.79
N SER A 536 29.25 21.25 10.43
CA SER A 536 28.49 20.82 11.62
C SER A 536 27.38 19.82 11.26
N ARG A 537 26.73 20.01 10.11
CA ARG A 537 25.79 19.03 9.52
C ARG A 537 26.45 17.66 9.36
N LYS A 538 27.66 17.61 8.80
CA LYS A 538 28.42 16.36 8.65
C LYS A 538 28.75 15.74 10.01
N ALA A 539 29.23 16.54 10.97
CA ALA A 539 29.59 16.03 12.30
C ALA A 539 28.39 15.37 13.01
N ILE A 540 27.20 15.98 12.92
CA ILE A 540 25.95 15.44 13.48
C ILE A 540 25.56 14.15 12.77
N THR A 541 25.51 14.17 11.43
CA THR A 541 25.13 13.00 10.64
C THR A 541 26.10 11.83 10.85
N ASP A 542 27.40 12.09 10.97
CA ASP A 542 28.42 11.08 11.28
C ASP A 542 28.18 10.46 12.67
N ALA A 543 27.95 11.29 13.69
CA ALA A 543 27.70 10.80 15.04
C ALA A 543 26.41 9.95 15.14
N LEU A 544 25.34 10.37 14.47
CA LEU A 544 24.08 9.63 14.38
C LEU A 544 24.23 8.32 13.61
N GLY A 545 24.92 8.35 12.46
CA GLY A 545 25.16 7.19 11.62
C GLY A 545 26.03 6.13 12.30
N LEU A 546 27.06 6.55 13.03
CA LEU A 546 27.91 5.67 13.86
C LEU A 546 27.14 5.09 15.05
N ALA A 547 26.26 5.86 15.70
CA ALA A 547 25.39 5.33 16.75
C ALA A 547 24.46 4.23 16.21
N GLY A 548 23.88 4.44 15.02
CA GLY A 548 23.11 3.43 14.32
C GLY A 548 23.94 2.22 13.88
N GLU A 549 25.22 2.40 13.51
CA GLU A 549 26.15 1.30 13.18
C GLU A 549 26.41 0.43 14.40
N HIS A 550 26.80 1.05 15.50
CA HIS A 550 27.08 0.35 16.73
C HIS A 550 25.90 -0.50 17.19
N TYR A 551 24.68 0.05 17.12
CA TYR A 551 23.46 -0.69 17.42
C TYR A 551 23.24 -1.89 16.49
N ARG A 552 23.23 -1.68 15.16
CA ARG A 552 22.92 -2.78 14.23
C ARG A 552 23.96 -3.90 14.27
N GLU A 553 25.25 -3.56 14.40
CA GLU A 553 26.31 -4.57 14.54
C GLU A 553 26.13 -5.39 15.83
N SER A 554 25.68 -4.77 16.93
CA SER A 554 25.39 -5.49 18.18
C SER A 554 24.24 -6.48 18.02
N VAL A 555 23.14 -6.10 17.35
CA VAL A 555 22.01 -7.02 17.14
C VAL A 555 22.28 -8.06 16.06
N TYR A 556 23.11 -7.75 15.05
CA TYR A 556 23.57 -8.72 14.05
C TYR A 556 24.51 -9.77 14.65
N ALA A 557 25.31 -9.40 15.66
CA ALA A 557 26.08 -10.35 16.45
C ALA A 557 25.19 -11.22 17.35
N GLY A 558 23.99 -10.75 17.70
CA GLY A 558 22.98 -11.45 18.49
C GLY A 558 22.69 -10.73 19.82
N PHE A 559 21.42 -10.73 20.24
CA PHE A 559 21.02 -10.09 21.49
C PHE A 559 21.61 -10.82 22.71
N GLY A 560 22.18 -10.05 23.64
CA GLY A 560 22.85 -10.57 24.84
C GLY A 560 21.94 -10.89 26.03
N GLY A 561 20.62 -10.65 25.92
CA GLY A 561 19.63 -10.98 26.97
C GLY A 561 19.73 -10.15 28.25
N LYS A 562 20.47 -9.03 28.23
CA LYS A 562 20.59 -8.09 29.35
C LYS A 562 19.64 -6.93 29.15
N PHE A 563 19.13 -6.37 30.25
CA PHE A 563 18.15 -5.29 30.23
C PHE A 563 18.57 -4.12 31.12
N ARG A 564 18.10 -2.92 30.75
CA ARG A 564 18.24 -1.68 31.51
C ARG A 564 16.91 -0.94 31.55
N THR A 565 16.71 -0.18 32.61
CA THR A 565 15.51 0.63 32.80
C THR A 565 15.78 2.07 32.36
N ILE A 566 14.84 2.67 31.65
CA ILE A 566 14.75 4.10 31.37
C ILE A 566 13.57 4.70 32.15
N SER A 567 13.76 5.85 32.79
CA SER A 567 12.66 6.56 33.45
C SER A 567 11.73 7.21 32.44
N LYS A 568 10.45 7.32 32.77
CA LYS A 568 9.46 8.07 31.97
C LYS A 568 9.93 9.52 31.74
N ASP A 569 10.48 10.17 32.77
CA ASP A 569 10.92 11.56 32.69
C ASP A 569 12.05 11.76 31.67
N ASN A 570 13.08 10.89 31.67
CA ASN A 570 14.17 10.97 30.69
C ASN A 570 13.65 10.75 29.27
N LEU A 571 12.69 9.84 29.09
CA LEU A 571 12.08 9.59 27.79
C LEU A 571 11.24 10.79 27.32
N LEU A 572 10.46 11.40 28.21
CA LEU A 572 9.68 12.62 27.92
C LEU A 572 10.59 13.80 27.58
N GLU A 573 11.70 13.97 28.29
CA GLU A 573 12.70 15.00 28.00
C GLU A 573 13.30 14.82 26.60
N PHE A 574 13.77 13.61 26.28
CA PHE A 574 14.29 13.28 24.96
C PHE A 574 13.27 13.55 23.84
N LEU A 575 12.03 13.07 24.00
CA LEU A 575 10.97 13.30 23.02
C LEU A 575 10.60 14.79 22.92
N GLY A 576 10.66 15.54 24.01
CA GLY A 576 10.47 17.00 24.02
C GLY A 576 11.54 17.73 23.21
N HIS A 577 12.82 17.35 23.39
CA HIS A 577 13.93 17.87 22.57
C HIS A 577 13.75 17.53 21.09
N LEU A 578 13.34 16.31 20.75
CA LEU A 578 13.04 15.92 19.38
C LEU A 578 11.87 16.70 18.79
N LEU A 579 10.79 16.93 19.55
CA LEU A 579 9.65 17.70 19.09
C LEU A 579 10.06 19.14 18.76
N HIS A 580 10.86 19.77 19.63
CA HIS A 580 11.40 21.10 19.39
C HIS A 580 12.30 21.13 18.15
N THR A 581 13.19 20.15 18.04
CA THR A 581 14.14 20.00 16.93
C THR A 581 13.42 19.84 15.59
N THR A 582 12.50 18.89 15.48
CA THR A 582 11.71 18.67 14.27
C THR A 582 10.84 19.88 13.91
N ASN A 583 10.26 20.57 14.89
CA ASN A 583 9.50 21.80 14.68
C ASN A 583 10.36 22.88 13.99
N HIS A 584 11.57 23.11 14.50
CA HIS A 584 12.49 24.10 13.92
C HIS A 584 12.79 23.81 12.44
N TYR A 585 13.19 22.57 12.12
CA TYR A 585 13.55 22.20 10.74
C TYR A 585 12.37 22.21 9.78
N LEU A 586 11.19 21.76 10.23
CA LEU A 586 10.01 21.76 9.38
C LEU A 586 9.61 23.20 9.03
N LEU A 587 9.67 24.14 9.97
CA LEU A 587 9.46 25.56 9.70
C LEU A 587 10.50 26.14 8.74
N ALA A 588 11.78 25.74 8.86
CA ALA A 588 12.85 26.14 7.95
C ALA A 588 12.73 25.51 6.55
N SER A 589 11.97 24.42 6.40
CA SER A 589 11.73 23.74 5.11
C SER A 589 10.67 24.43 4.23
N ARG A 590 10.20 25.62 4.62
CA ARG A 590 9.26 26.42 3.85
C ARG A 590 9.97 27.13 2.70
N ARG A 591 9.40 27.01 1.50
CA ARG A 591 9.84 27.65 0.26
C ARG A 591 9.39 29.10 0.17
N ASN A 592 10.02 29.86 -0.72
CA ASN A 592 9.67 31.25 -1.00
C ASN A 592 8.25 31.44 -1.57
N ASP A 593 7.72 30.43 -2.27
CA ASP A 593 6.35 30.39 -2.79
C ASP A 593 5.30 30.05 -1.72
N GLY A 594 5.74 29.81 -0.47
CA GLY A 594 4.87 29.51 0.66
C GLY A 594 4.54 28.01 0.85
N LEU A 595 4.98 27.16 -0.09
CA LEU A 595 4.88 25.69 0.00
C LEU A 595 6.08 25.11 0.74
N TYR A 596 6.17 23.78 0.87
CA TYR A 596 7.22 23.11 1.61
C TYR A 596 8.02 22.13 0.74
N HIS A 597 9.29 21.94 1.06
CA HIS A 597 10.11 20.91 0.43
C HIS A 597 9.62 19.50 0.83
N SER A 598 9.61 18.57 -0.13
CA SER A 598 9.24 17.17 0.10
C SER A 598 10.49 16.30 0.26
N TYR A 599 11.42 16.46 -0.69
CA TYR A 599 12.67 15.73 -0.76
C TYR A 599 13.81 16.71 -1.10
N ASN A 600 14.97 16.48 -0.50
CA ASN A 600 16.21 17.21 -0.76
C ASN A 600 17.28 16.25 -1.30
N LEU A 601 18.37 16.80 -1.86
CA LEU A 601 19.55 16.06 -2.30
C LEU A 601 20.76 16.42 -1.44
N LEU A 602 21.50 15.39 -1.03
CA LEU A 602 22.71 15.47 -0.22
C LEU A 602 23.94 15.33 -1.11
N GLU A 603 24.86 16.27 -0.97
CA GLU A 603 26.19 16.21 -1.57
C GLU A 603 27.23 16.05 -0.46
N PHE A 604 27.80 14.84 -0.36
CA PHE A 604 28.81 14.50 0.62
C PHE A 604 30.18 14.97 0.11
N LYS A 605 30.79 15.91 0.84
CA LYS A 605 32.16 16.39 0.64
C LYS A 605 33.04 15.90 1.79
N GLU A 606 34.36 16.01 1.62
CA GLU A 606 35.33 15.60 2.64
C GLU A 606 35.05 16.26 4.00
N ASN A 607 34.82 17.57 4.00
CA ASN A 607 34.64 18.38 5.22
C ASN A 607 33.20 18.91 5.43
N GLY A 608 32.20 18.40 4.70
CA GLY A 608 30.83 18.86 4.88
C GLY A 608 29.76 18.09 4.08
N ILE A 609 28.50 18.35 4.41
CA ILE A 609 27.33 17.90 3.65
C ILE A 609 26.57 19.13 3.16
N ASP A 610 26.46 19.29 1.85
CA ASP A 610 25.61 20.32 1.25
C ASP A 610 24.22 19.78 0.96
N VAL A 611 23.22 20.66 1.09
CA VAL A 611 21.81 20.35 0.85
C VAL A 611 21.33 21.12 -0.37
N ASN A 612 20.89 20.39 -1.38
CA ASN A 612 20.27 20.94 -2.59
C ASN A 612 18.78 20.64 -2.57
N HIS A 613 17.96 21.56 -3.07
CA HIS A 613 16.51 21.40 -3.09
C HIS A 613 16.00 20.88 -4.43
N LEU A 614 14.94 20.07 -4.38
CA LEU A 614 14.22 19.60 -5.56
C LEU A 614 13.00 20.46 -5.86
N ASP A 615 12.39 20.18 -7.00
CA ASP A 615 11.11 20.79 -7.39
C ASP A 615 10.01 20.54 -6.37
N LEU A 616 9.01 21.42 -6.43
CA LEU A 616 7.77 21.29 -5.69
C LEU A 616 7.15 19.90 -5.93
N MET A 617 6.69 19.24 -4.87
CA MET A 617 5.90 18.01 -4.99
C MET A 617 4.70 18.06 -4.05
N LEU A 618 3.57 17.49 -4.49
CA LEU A 618 2.33 17.47 -3.73
C LEU A 618 2.47 16.76 -2.37
N GLU A 619 3.27 15.69 -2.33
CA GLU A 619 3.42 14.82 -1.16
C GLU A 619 3.92 15.57 0.08
N GLY A 620 4.90 16.47 -0.05
CA GLY A 620 5.38 17.29 1.07
C GLY A 620 4.31 18.23 1.62
N GLN A 621 3.37 18.66 0.79
CA GLN A 621 2.29 19.56 1.20
C GLN A 621 1.27 18.79 2.04
N VAL A 622 0.94 17.58 1.61
CA VAL A 622 0.13 16.63 2.39
C VAL A 622 0.81 16.31 3.71
N ALA A 623 2.11 16.01 3.69
CA ALA A 623 2.85 15.62 4.88
C ALA A 623 2.93 16.74 5.94
N VAL A 624 3.22 17.99 5.53
CA VAL A 624 3.31 19.12 6.46
C VAL A 624 1.95 19.50 7.02
N LEU A 625 0.87 19.45 6.22
CA LEU A 625 -0.50 19.62 6.71
C LEU A 625 -0.84 18.55 7.75
N LYS A 626 -0.47 17.29 7.46
CA LYS A 626 -0.74 16.14 8.33
C LYS A 626 0.08 16.16 9.61
N SER A 627 1.23 16.85 9.64
CA SER A 627 2.13 16.90 10.80
C SER A 627 1.52 17.57 12.05
N GLY A 628 0.53 18.47 11.86
CA GLY A 628 -0.07 19.25 12.94
C GLY A 628 0.80 20.41 13.46
N ILE A 629 1.80 20.84 12.68
CA ILE A 629 2.70 21.97 13.01
C ILE A 629 2.11 23.33 12.62
N LEU A 630 1.26 23.37 11.59
CA LEU A 630 0.71 24.62 11.04
C LEU A 630 -0.51 25.07 11.85
N ASN A 631 -0.58 26.37 12.11
CA ASN A 631 -1.81 26.99 12.62
C ASN A 631 -2.82 27.26 11.49
N LEU A 632 -4.04 27.70 11.85
CA LEU A 632 -5.13 27.94 10.89
C LEU A 632 -4.74 28.88 9.74
N ALA A 633 -4.06 30.00 10.04
CA ALA A 633 -3.66 30.98 9.05
C ALA A 633 -2.59 30.42 8.10
N GLN A 634 -1.61 29.68 8.62
CA GLN A 634 -0.59 29.02 7.82
C GLN A 634 -1.17 27.92 6.93
N THR A 635 -2.11 27.12 7.46
CA THR A 635 -2.83 26.09 6.70
C THR A 635 -3.59 26.71 5.52
N LYS A 636 -4.34 27.80 5.76
CA LYS A 636 -5.02 28.54 4.70
C LYS A 636 -4.04 29.07 3.65
N ALA A 637 -2.92 29.66 4.09
CA ALA A 637 -1.92 30.21 3.19
C ALA A 637 -1.26 29.13 2.31
N LEU A 638 -0.97 27.96 2.89
CA LEU A 638 -0.43 26.82 2.15
C LEU A 638 -1.43 26.30 1.11
N LEU A 639 -2.69 26.11 1.49
CA LEU A 639 -3.72 25.67 0.53
C LEU A 639 -3.90 26.69 -0.60
N LYS A 640 -3.94 27.99 -0.29
CA LYS A 640 -3.96 29.04 -1.31
C LYS A 640 -2.79 28.92 -2.28
N ALA A 641 -1.57 28.82 -1.75
CA ALA A 641 -0.36 28.67 -2.56
C ALA A 641 -0.38 27.39 -3.41
N LEU A 642 -0.95 26.29 -2.90
CA LEU A 642 -1.07 25.03 -3.62
C LEU A 642 -1.99 25.17 -4.84
N PHE A 643 -3.15 25.80 -4.67
CA PHE A 643 -4.09 26.10 -5.77
C PHE A 643 -3.52 27.08 -6.80
N GLU A 644 -2.63 27.97 -6.39
CA GLU A 644 -1.94 28.93 -7.27
C GLU A 644 -0.67 28.34 -7.92
N SER A 645 -0.28 27.11 -7.58
CA SER A 645 0.96 26.48 -8.04
C SER A 645 0.84 25.78 -9.39
N ASN A 646 2.00 25.49 -9.99
CA ASN A 646 2.10 24.69 -11.22
C ASN A 646 1.79 23.19 -11.03
N LEU A 647 1.37 22.78 -9.83
CA LEU A 647 0.77 21.46 -9.63
C LEU A 647 -0.68 21.42 -10.09
N TRP A 648 -1.39 22.56 -10.09
CA TRP A 648 -2.78 22.62 -10.51
C TRP A 648 -2.93 22.26 -11.99
N ARG A 649 -3.82 21.30 -12.29
CA ARG A 649 -4.13 20.81 -13.63
C ARG A 649 -5.58 21.20 -13.98
N PRO A 650 -5.78 22.26 -14.80
CA PRO A 650 -7.10 22.89 -14.98
C PRO A 650 -8.19 22.02 -15.61
N ASP A 651 -7.86 21.17 -16.58
CA ASP A 651 -8.82 20.31 -17.29
C ASP A 651 -9.49 19.29 -16.36
N GLN A 652 -8.73 18.79 -15.38
CA GLN A 652 -9.21 17.85 -14.37
C GLN A 652 -9.54 18.51 -13.03
N LYS A 653 -9.27 19.82 -12.87
CA LYS A 653 -9.47 20.59 -11.63
C LYS A 653 -8.89 19.89 -10.40
N SER A 654 -7.66 19.40 -10.52
CA SER A 654 -6.96 18.65 -9.47
C SER A 654 -5.45 18.87 -9.59
N PHE A 655 -4.63 18.14 -8.83
CA PHE A 655 -3.19 18.36 -8.72
C PHE A 655 -2.36 17.22 -9.31
N MET A 656 -1.27 17.57 -10.01
CA MET A 656 -0.20 16.65 -10.37
C MET A 656 0.72 16.40 -9.16
N LEU A 657 1.51 15.31 -9.20
CA LEU A 657 2.48 15.03 -8.14
C LEU A 657 3.65 16.02 -8.12
N TYR A 658 4.07 16.49 -9.30
CA TYR A 658 5.15 17.45 -9.53
C TYR A 658 4.85 18.24 -10.80
N PRO A 659 5.45 19.43 -10.98
CA PRO A 659 5.21 20.28 -12.14
C PRO A 659 5.56 19.58 -13.46
N TRP A 660 4.85 19.97 -14.52
CA TRP A 660 5.24 19.61 -15.89
C TRP A 660 6.63 20.16 -16.23
N ARG A 661 7.40 19.39 -16.98
CA ARG A 661 8.71 19.79 -17.52
C ARG A 661 8.78 19.40 -18.99
N ASP A 662 9.26 20.32 -19.82
CA ASP A 662 9.56 20.01 -21.21
C ASP A 662 10.90 19.28 -21.30
N LEU A 663 10.85 18.03 -21.73
CA LEU A 663 12.05 17.22 -21.96
C LEU A 663 12.65 17.54 -23.33
N PRO A 664 13.98 17.59 -23.46
CA PRO A 664 14.62 17.86 -24.74
C PRO A 664 14.20 16.83 -25.79
N GLY A 665 14.01 17.30 -27.02
CA GLY A 665 13.74 16.42 -28.16
C GLY A 665 14.89 15.43 -28.40
N PHE A 666 14.64 14.37 -29.16
CA PHE A 666 15.65 13.32 -29.41
C PHE A 666 16.97 13.88 -29.98
N MET A 667 16.88 14.83 -30.92
CA MET A 667 18.05 15.48 -31.54
C MET A 667 18.81 16.41 -30.59
N GLU A 668 18.15 16.94 -29.56
CA GLU A 668 18.75 17.87 -28.61
C GLU A 668 19.39 17.15 -27.42
N LYS A 669 18.78 16.06 -26.95
CA LYS A 669 19.13 15.36 -25.70
C LYS A 669 20.60 14.95 -25.59
N ASN A 670 21.23 14.58 -26.70
CA ASN A 670 22.62 14.10 -26.73
C ASN A 670 23.59 15.11 -27.39
N ARG A 671 23.15 16.35 -27.64
CA ARG A 671 23.98 17.34 -28.35
C ARG A 671 24.97 17.99 -27.39
N ILE A 672 26.26 17.80 -27.65
CA ILE A 672 27.34 18.41 -26.89
C ILE A 672 27.55 19.84 -27.40
N LYS A 673 27.59 20.80 -26.47
CA LYS A 673 27.96 22.18 -26.80
C LYS A 673 29.43 22.21 -27.23
N SER A 674 29.72 22.76 -28.41
CA SER A 674 31.07 22.74 -29.02
C SER A 674 32.18 23.21 -28.08
N HIS A 675 31.95 24.30 -27.33
CA HIS A 675 32.93 24.85 -26.38
C HIS A 675 33.28 23.92 -25.21
N LEU A 676 32.48 22.87 -24.94
CA LEU A 676 32.81 21.88 -23.90
C LEU A 676 33.87 20.90 -24.37
N ILE A 677 33.85 20.54 -25.65
CA ILE A 677 34.88 19.69 -26.27
C ILE A 677 36.23 20.43 -26.28
N ASP A 678 36.22 21.76 -26.30
CA ASP A 678 37.45 22.56 -26.19
C ASP A 678 38.23 22.36 -24.91
N LYS A 679 37.57 21.87 -23.85
CA LYS A 679 38.18 21.59 -22.54
C LYS A 679 38.91 20.25 -22.47
N SER A 680 38.81 19.40 -23.50
CA SER A 680 39.46 18.09 -23.56
C SER A 680 40.30 17.95 -24.83
N LEU A 681 41.62 17.98 -24.68
CA LEU A 681 42.54 17.76 -25.80
C LEU A 681 42.44 16.31 -26.31
N TRP A 682 42.17 15.36 -25.41
CA TRP A 682 42.03 13.97 -25.76
C TRP A 682 40.81 13.72 -26.66
N LEU A 683 39.63 14.25 -26.30
CA LEU A 683 38.42 14.15 -27.13
C LEU A 683 38.60 14.79 -28.51
N LYS A 684 39.30 15.93 -28.58
CA LYS A 684 39.65 16.56 -29.86
C LYS A 684 40.50 15.65 -30.75
N ASN A 685 41.48 14.95 -30.18
CA ASN A 685 42.31 14.03 -30.93
C ASN A 685 41.53 12.79 -31.37
N GLN A 686 40.66 12.24 -30.53
CA GLN A 686 39.77 11.14 -30.92
C GLN A 686 38.89 11.52 -32.12
N LEU A 687 38.32 12.72 -32.12
CA LEU A 687 37.52 13.23 -33.24
C LEU A 687 38.35 13.38 -34.52
N LYS A 688 39.57 13.92 -34.44
CA LYS A 688 40.49 14.04 -35.59
C LYS A 688 40.89 12.68 -36.18
N GLU A 689 41.03 11.66 -35.33
CA GLU A 689 41.36 10.29 -35.73
C GLU A 689 40.13 9.48 -36.20
N GLY A 690 38.94 10.08 -36.22
CA GLY A 690 37.69 9.41 -36.60
C GLY A 690 37.24 8.34 -35.59
N LYS A 691 37.74 8.37 -34.35
CA LYS A 691 37.40 7.41 -33.30
C LYS A 691 36.08 7.78 -32.63
N THR A 692 35.09 6.90 -32.77
CA THR A 692 33.70 7.17 -32.36
C THR A 692 33.30 6.58 -31.00
N GLY A 693 34.26 6.09 -30.21
CA GLY A 693 33.99 5.33 -28.97
C GLY A 693 33.39 6.14 -27.83
N ILE A 694 33.69 7.45 -27.77
CA ILE A 694 33.20 8.38 -26.75
C ILE A 694 32.34 9.50 -27.35
N VAL A 695 32.83 10.19 -28.39
CA VAL A 695 32.11 11.29 -29.07
C VAL A 695 32.04 11.01 -30.58
N LYS A 696 30.97 11.46 -31.23
CA LYS A 696 30.74 11.41 -32.68
C LYS A 696 30.42 12.81 -33.20
N GLN A 697 30.76 13.07 -34.47
CA GLN A 697 30.38 14.29 -35.19
C GLN A 697 29.45 13.93 -36.35
N ASP A 698 28.36 14.69 -36.55
CA ASP A 698 27.50 14.54 -37.74
C ASP A 698 28.02 15.35 -38.95
N GLU A 699 27.37 15.19 -40.11
CA GLU A 699 27.73 15.89 -41.35
C GLU A 699 27.58 17.42 -41.26
N ALA A 700 26.75 17.91 -40.31
CA ALA A 700 26.55 19.33 -40.05
C ALA A 700 27.52 19.88 -38.99
N GLY A 701 28.44 19.06 -38.49
CA GLY A 701 29.47 19.42 -37.53
C GLY A 701 29.02 19.38 -36.06
N ASN A 702 27.79 18.93 -35.75
CA ASN A 702 27.33 18.79 -34.37
C ASN A 702 27.97 17.58 -33.70
N LEU A 703 28.17 17.69 -32.38
CA LEU A 703 28.87 16.69 -31.58
C LEU A 703 27.89 15.97 -30.65
N TYR A 704 28.06 14.66 -30.50
CA TYR A 704 27.19 13.80 -29.69
C TYR A 704 28.02 12.79 -28.91
N PHE A 705 27.59 12.38 -27.72
CA PHE A 705 28.19 11.20 -27.08
C PHE A 705 27.80 9.93 -27.85
N ASN A 706 28.67 8.91 -27.79
CA ASN A 706 28.35 7.60 -28.33
C ASN A 706 27.08 7.03 -27.66
N SER A 707 26.17 6.49 -28.47
CA SER A 707 24.85 5.98 -28.05
C SER A 707 24.90 4.86 -27.01
N ASP A 708 26.00 4.12 -26.93
CA ASP A 708 26.16 3.01 -25.98
C ASP A 708 26.53 3.50 -24.58
N LEU A 709 26.85 4.80 -24.43
CA LEU A 709 27.14 5.45 -23.15
C LEU A 709 25.85 5.85 -22.44
N GLN A 710 25.13 4.87 -21.90
CA GLN A 710 23.82 5.09 -21.29
C GLN A 710 23.90 5.87 -19.95
N ASN A 711 25.04 5.86 -19.28
CA ASN A 711 25.28 6.59 -18.03
C ASN A 711 26.79 6.79 -17.78
N SER A 712 27.10 7.53 -16.70
CA SER A 712 28.48 7.85 -16.31
C SER A 712 29.32 6.62 -15.92
N ARG A 713 28.70 5.54 -15.41
CA ARG A 713 29.40 4.29 -15.11
C ARG A 713 29.95 3.66 -16.38
N ILE A 714 29.13 3.53 -17.43
CA ILE A 714 29.56 2.96 -18.72
C ILE A 714 30.61 3.87 -19.39
N LEU A 715 30.46 5.19 -19.27
CA LEU A 715 31.49 6.14 -19.69
C LEU A 715 32.82 5.88 -18.97
N ARG A 716 32.80 5.78 -17.64
CA ARG A 716 33.98 5.50 -16.82
C ARG A 716 34.63 4.18 -17.18
N GLU A 717 33.86 3.10 -17.30
CA GLU A 717 34.36 1.78 -17.69
C GLU A 717 35.09 1.85 -19.04
N ARG A 718 34.50 2.55 -20.02
CA ARG A 718 35.11 2.71 -21.34
C ARG A 718 36.35 3.61 -21.33
N LEU A 719 36.35 4.69 -20.55
CA LEU A 719 37.52 5.54 -20.36
C LEU A 719 38.66 4.79 -19.66
N GLN A 720 38.35 3.93 -18.68
CA GLN A 720 39.33 3.06 -18.02
C GLN A 720 39.90 2.01 -18.98
N GLU A 721 39.06 1.44 -19.85
CA GLU A 721 39.50 0.54 -20.92
C GLU A 721 40.43 1.24 -21.92
N TYR A 722 40.21 2.53 -22.20
CA TYR A 722 41.16 3.31 -23.00
C TYR A 722 42.44 3.61 -22.21
N ALA A 723 42.35 4.04 -20.95
CA ALA A 723 43.49 4.36 -20.11
C ALA A 723 44.46 3.18 -19.91
N SER A 724 43.95 1.94 -19.92
CA SER A 724 44.78 0.73 -19.80
C SER A 724 45.60 0.40 -21.06
N ARG A 725 45.32 1.05 -22.20
CA ARG A 725 46.09 0.91 -23.44
C ARG A 725 47.30 1.84 -23.38
N SER A 726 48.49 1.29 -23.65
CA SER A 726 49.79 1.98 -23.55
C SER A 726 49.91 3.23 -24.42
N GLU A 727 49.06 3.38 -25.44
CA GLU A 727 49.09 4.49 -26.41
C GLU A 727 48.06 5.61 -26.10
N SER A 728 47.29 5.51 -25.01
CA SER A 728 46.10 6.36 -24.82
C SER A 728 46.36 7.78 -24.33
N ASN A 729 47.50 8.05 -23.68
CA ASN A 729 47.83 9.33 -23.02
C ASN A 729 46.69 9.93 -22.17
N LEU A 730 45.75 9.09 -21.67
CA LEU A 730 44.55 9.52 -20.95
C LEU A 730 44.84 9.60 -19.45
N THR A 731 44.88 10.81 -18.90
CA THR A 731 45.17 11.03 -17.47
C THR A 731 43.90 10.97 -16.62
N SER A 732 44.04 10.74 -15.30
CA SER A 732 42.91 10.78 -14.36
C SER A 732 42.19 12.14 -14.34
N GLU A 733 42.93 13.23 -14.54
CA GLU A 733 42.36 14.59 -14.65
C GLU A 733 41.49 14.71 -15.91
N GLU A 734 41.98 14.22 -17.06
CA GLU A 734 41.22 14.24 -18.31
C GLU A 734 39.96 13.37 -18.23
N ILE A 735 40.02 12.21 -17.56
CA ILE A 735 38.84 11.38 -17.26
C ILE A 735 37.80 12.21 -16.48
N SER A 736 38.22 12.89 -15.42
CA SER A 736 37.33 13.74 -14.61
C SER A 736 36.73 14.89 -15.42
N ASN A 737 37.51 15.52 -16.30
CA ASN A 737 37.03 16.55 -17.21
C ASN A 737 35.96 16.01 -18.18
N ILE A 738 36.18 14.84 -18.78
CA ILE A 738 35.22 14.20 -19.70
C ILE A 738 33.93 13.82 -18.97
N GLU A 739 34.03 13.26 -17.76
CA GLU A 739 32.87 13.00 -16.91
C GLU A 739 32.10 14.28 -16.59
N GLY A 740 32.81 15.38 -16.32
CA GLY A 740 32.22 16.70 -16.11
C GLY A 740 31.51 17.28 -17.34
N ILE A 741 32.02 17.02 -18.55
CA ILE A 741 31.35 17.38 -19.81
C ILE A 741 30.08 16.54 -20.00
N TYR A 742 30.17 15.23 -19.73
CA TYR A 742 29.01 14.32 -19.81
C TYR A 742 27.91 14.72 -18.83
N GLU A 743 28.27 15.05 -17.59
CA GLU A 743 27.32 15.52 -16.59
C GLU A 743 26.72 16.89 -16.94
N GLN A 744 27.47 17.81 -17.56
CA GLN A 744 26.90 19.06 -18.07
C GLN A 744 25.91 18.85 -19.23
N GLY A 745 26.09 17.80 -20.02
CA GLY A 745 25.18 17.44 -21.11
C GLY A 745 23.87 16.83 -20.61
N PHE A 746 23.95 15.92 -19.62
CA PHE A 746 22.79 15.13 -19.19
C PHE A 746 22.20 15.51 -17.82
N SER A 747 22.98 16.16 -16.95
CA SER A 747 22.57 16.56 -15.59
C SER A 747 22.00 15.41 -14.76
N HIS A 748 22.60 14.22 -14.85
CA HIS A 748 22.11 13.02 -14.19
C HIS A 748 22.11 13.14 -12.66
N ARG A 749 22.87 14.07 -12.06
CA ARG A 749 22.83 14.38 -10.62
C ARG A 749 21.43 14.82 -10.13
N TYR A 750 20.58 15.36 -11.01
CA TYR A 750 19.22 15.77 -10.69
C TYR A 750 18.16 14.76 -11.17
N PHE A 751 18.59 13.61 -11.68
CA PHE A 751 17.69 12.53 -12.06
C PHE A 751 17.10 11.90 -10.79
N THR A 752 15.82 12.14 -10.57
CA THR A 752 15.08 11.66 -9.39
C THR A 752 14.50 10.27 -9.61
N GLY A 753 14.44 9.79 -10.86
CA GLY A 753 13.91 8.49 -11.24
C GLY A 753 13.09 8.62 -12.53
N ARG A 754 12.33 7.57 -12.86
CA ARG A 754 11.47 7.57 -14.06
C ARG A 754 10.37 8.64 -14.04
N SER A 755 10.05 9.18 -12.87
CA SER A 755 9.06 10.22 -12.61
C SER A 755 9.08 11.37 -13.61
N GLY A 756 10.27 11.95 -13.81
CA GLY A 756 10.50 13.07 -14.72
C GLY A 756 10.80 12.65 -16.16
N SER A 757 10.67 11.38 -16.53
CA SER A 757 11.06 10.87 -17.85
C SER A 757 10.01 9.97 -18.53
N PHE A 758 8.78 9.97 -18.03
CA PHE A 758 7.64 9.26 -18.63
C PHE A 758 6.33 10.03 -18.41
N TYR A 759 5.27 9.64 -19.14
CA TYR A 759 4.05 10.45 -19.30
C TYR A 759 2.75 9.77 -18.83
N LYS A 760 2.86 8.66 -18.09
CA LYS A 760 1.73 7.91 -17.50
C LYS A 760 2.08 7.51 -16.06
N TYR A 761 1.13 6.90 -15.34
CA TYR A 761 1.30 6.49 -13.94
C TYR A 761 1.61 7.70 -13.05
N GLU A 762 2.73 7.70 -12.34
CA GLU A 762 3.19 8.83 -11.53
C GLU A 762 3.72 10.00 -12.39
N GLY A 763 3.98 9.78 -13.69
CA GLY A 763 4.73 10.64 -14.62
C GLY A 763 4.22 12.05 -14.89
N LEU A 764 4.98 12.76 -15.72
CA LEU A 764 4.70 14.15 -16.11
C LEU A 764 3.28 14.29 -16.67
N GLY A 765 2.53 15.28 -16.17
CA GLY A 765 1.16 15.57 -16.62
C GLY A 765 0.08 14.67 -16.00
N SER A 766 0.47 13.66 -15.21
CA SER A 766 -0.46 12.70 -14.61
C SER A 766 -0.91 13.12 -13.22
N ILE A 767 -2.22 12.95 -12.96
CA ILE A 767 -2.77 13.03 -11.61
C ILE A 767 -2.74 11.63 -11.02
N TYR A 768 -2.14 11.47 -9.84
CA TYR A 768 -2.14 10.21 -9.09
C TYR A 768 -3.12 10.29 -7.92
N TRP A 769 -4.30 9.67 -8.06
CA TRP A 769 -5.48 9.98 -7.26
C TRP A 769 -5.33 9.64 -5.78
N HIS A 770 -4.53 8.64 -5.43
CA HIS A 770 -4.25 8.30 -4.03
C HIS A 770 -3.65 9.48 -3.25
N MET A 771 -2.75 10.28 -3.86
CA MET A 771 -2.18 11.45 -3.19
C MET A 771 -3.19 12.60 -3.03
N ILE A 772 -4.12 12.72 -3.98
CA ILE A 772 -5.23 13.69 -3.90
C ILE A 772 -6.19 13.33 -2.78
N SER A 773 -6.52 12.04 -2.62
CA SER A 773 -7.38 11.61 -1.51
C SER A 773 -6.67 11.70 -0.15
N LYS A 774 -5.33 11.55 -0.09
CA LYS A 774 -4.57 11.89 1.12
C LYS A 774 -4.67 13.37 1.46
N LEU A 775 -4.60 14.24 0.46
CA LEU A 775 -4.81 15.69 0.63
C LEU A 775 -6.22 15.97 1.16
N LEU A 776 -7.25 15.37 0.54
CA LEU A 776 -8.64 15.52 0.96
C LEU A 776 -8.84 15.13 2.43
N LEU A 777 -8.38 13.93 2.81
CA LEU A 777 -8.46 13.43 4.18
C LEU A 777 -7.76 14.38 5.16
N THR A 778 -6.55 14.80 4.82
CA THR A 778 -5.72 15.67 5.67
C THR A 778 -6.37 17.04 5.87
N VAL A 779 -6.92 17.66 4.82
CA VAL A 779 -7.63 18.94 4.94
C VAL A 779 -8.88 18.78 5.81
N GLY A 780 -9.60 17.65 5.70
CA GLY A 780 -10.72 17.31 6.59
C GLY A 780 -10.31 17.17 8.06
N GLU A 781 -9.15 16.54 8.32
CA GLU A 781 -8.55 16.48 9.66
C GLU A 781 -8.20 17.87 10.19
N CYS A 782 -7.60 18.74 9.36
CA CYS A 782 -7.28 20.12 9.74
C CYS A 782 -8.53 20.93 10.11
N ILE A 783 -9.60 20.85 9.30
CA ILE A 783 -10.88 21.50 9.57
C ILE A 783 -11.42 21.07 10.93
N THR A 784 -11.50 19.76 11.14
CA THR A 784 -11.99 19.16 12.39
C THR A 784 -11.18 19.64 13.59
N HIS A 785 -9.85 19.62 13.45
CA HIS A 785 -8.92 20.05 14.49
C HIS A 785 -9.12 21.52 14.88
N PHE A 786 -9.17 22.42 13.90
CA PHE A 786 -9.33 23.84 14.18
C PHE A 786 -10.73 24.16 14.70
N GLU A 787 -11.79 23.52 14.19
CA GLU A 787 -13.13 23.75 14.72
C GLU A 787 -13.24 23.40 16.21
N ASN A 788 -12.61 22.30 16.64
CA ASN A 788 -12.56 21.91 18.06
C ASN A 788 -11.84 22.93 18.94
N GLN A 789 -10.95 23.76 18.38
CA GLN A 789 -10.27 24.84 19.09
C GLN A 789 -11.11 26.13 19.22
N LYS A 790 -12.26 26.23 18.53
CA LYS A 790 -13.12 27.42 18.48
C LYS A 790 -12.31 28.71 18.20
N PRO A 791 -11.59 28.77 17.06
CA PRO A 791 -10.70 29.88 16.74
C PRO A 791 -11.51 31.17 16.60
N ARG A 792 -10.92 32.28 17.03
CA ARG A 792 -11.51 33.62 16.83
C ARG A 792 -11.39 34.12 15.38
N SER A 793 -10.58 33.47 14.54
CA SER A 793 -10.34 33.88 13.15
C SER A 793 -11.49 33.46 12.22
N ASN A 794 -11.78 34.30 11.23
CA ASN A 794 -12.71 34.02 10.13
C ASN A 794 -12.10 33.20 8.98
N ASP A 795 -10.95 32.55 9.19
CA ASP A 795 -10.24 31.78 8.15
C ASP A 795 -10.79 30.37 7.91
N LEU A 796 -11.46 29.77 8.90
CA LEU A 796 -11.98 28.39 8.81
C LEU A 796 -12.94 28.17 7.62
N PRO A 797 -13.86 29.10 7.27
CA PRO A 797 -14.63 29.08 6.02
C PRO A 797 -13.81 28.80 4.75
N SER A 798 -12.58 29.32 4.65
CA SER A 798 -11.73 29.11 3.48
C SER A 798 -11.26 27.65 3.36
N LEU A 799 -10.99 26.97 4.48
CA LEU A 799 -10.60 25.56 4.46
C LEU A 799 -11.73 24.67 3.94
N TYR A 800 -13.00 24.93 4.33
CA TYR A 800 -14.14 24.21 3.77
C TYR A 800 -14.25 24.40 2.26
N SER A 801 -14.02 25.62 1.77
CA SER A 801 -14.02 25.88 0.32
C SER A 801 -12.93 25.09 -0.41
N TYR A 802 -11.71 25.03 0.13
CA TYR A 802 -10.64 24.22 -0.46
C TYR A 802 -10.94 22.72 -0.39
N TYR A 803 -11.49 22.23 0.73
CA TYR A 803 -11.93 20.85 0.86
C TYR A 803 -12.94 20.47 -0.23
N GLN A 804 -13.97 21.29 -0.43
CA GLN A 804 -14.99 21.06 -1.46
C GLN A 804 -14.37 21.07 -2.87
N GLN A 805 -13.45 22.01 -3.16
CA GLN A 805 -12.77 22.03 -4.46
C GLN A 805 -11.93 20.77 -4.71
N ILE A 806 -11.20 20.28 -3.69
CA ILE A 806 -10.44 19.03 -3.79
C ILE A 806 -11.39 17.84 -4.00
N ARG A 807 -12.50 17.80 -3.25
CA ARG A 807 -13.54 16.76 -3.35
C ARG A 807 -14.15 16.71 -4.76
N GLU A 808 -14.55 17.85 -5.31
CA GLU A 808 -15.05 17.94 -6.69
C GLU A 808 -13.97 17.53 -7.72
N GLY A 809 -12.70 17.82 -7.42
CA GLY A 809 -11.55 17.39 -8.21
C GLY A 809 -11.40 15.87 -8.33
N ILE A 810 -11.72 15.10 -7.27
CA ILE A 810 -11.77 13.62 -7.30
C ILE A 810 -12.69 13.12 -8.42
N GLY A 811 -13.78 13.84 -8.67
CA GLY A 811 -14.52 13.73 -9.91
C GLY A 811 -15.72 12.79 -9.92
N ILE A 812 -16.31 12.49 -8.75
CA ILE A 812 -17.53 11.66 -8.62
C ILE A 812 -18.68 12.21 -9.48
N HIS A 813 -18.76 13.53 -9.61
CA HIS A 813 -19.82 14.23 -10.37
C HIS A 813 -19.37 14.73 -11.74
N LYS A 814 -18.16 14.35 -12.21
CA LYS A 814 -17.73 14.64 -13.59
C LYS A 814 -18.58 13.85 -14.58
N LYS A 815 -18.68 14.36 -15.81
CA LYS A 815 -19.25 13.57 -16.90
C LYS A 815 -18.35 12.35 -17.17
N PRO A 816 -18.91 11.19 -17.55
CA PRO A 816 -18.10 10.01 -17.88
C PRO A 816 -17.02 10.28 -18.96
N GLN A 817 -17.29 11.19 -19.90
CA GLN A 817 -16.31 11.59 -20.93
C GLN A 817 -15.11 12.35 -20.33
N ASP A 818 -15.33 13.25 -19.38
CA ASP A 818 -14.28 14.05 -18.74
C ASP A 818 -13.46 13.20 -17.75
N TYR A 819 -14.12 12.26 -17.07
CA TYR A 819 -13.47 11.28 -16.20
C TYR A 819 -12.74 10.20 -17.01
N GLY A 820 -13.31 9.79 -18.14
CA GLY A 820 -12.86 8.73 -19.04
C GLY A 820 -13.26 7.32 -18.63
N ALA A 821 -14.19 7.19 -17.70
CA ALA A 821 -14.77 5.94 -17.21
C ALA A 821 -16.06 6.23 -16.41
N PHE A 822 -16.61 5.23 -15.71
CA PHE A 822 -17.66 5.47 -14.71
C PHE A 822 -17.07 6.27 -13.53
N PRO A 823 -17.59 7.48 -13.22
CA PRO A 823 -17.07 8.32 -12.14
C PRO A 823 -17.16 7.69 -10.74
N THR A 824 -18.07 6.74 -10.56
CA THR A 824 -18.25 6.00 -9.31
C THR A 824 -17.17 4.94 -9.07
N ASP A 825 -16.36 4.61 -10.08
CA ASP A 825 -15.29 3.62 -9.96
C ASP A 825 -13.94 4.29 -9.69
N PRO A 826 -13.17 3.82 -8.69
CA PRO A 826 -11.83 4.34 -8.40
C PRO A 826 -10.79 3.86 -9.43
N TYR A 827 -9.82 4.73 -9.71
CA TYR A 827 -8.71 4.48 -10.64
C TYR A 827 -7.42 5.03 -10.04
N SER A 828 -6.27 4.43 -10.38
CA SER A 828 -4.99 4.87 -9.81
C SER A 828 -4.57 6.25 -10.30
N HIS A 829 -4.71 6.55 -11.59
CA HIS A 829 -4.21 7.78 -12.17
C HIS A 829 -4.98 8.23 -13.42
N THR A 830 -4.86 9.51 -13.76
CA THR A 830 -5.36 10.09 -15.01
C THR A 830 -4.22 10.86 -15.69
N PRO A 831 -3.61 10.31 -16.76
CA PRO A 831 -2.52 10.99 -17.46
C PRO A 831 -3.04 12.16 -18.30
N GLN A 832 -2.15 12.94 -18.91
CA GLN A 832 -2.57 14.12 -19.67
C GLN A 832 -3.35 13.78 -20.94
N MET A 833 -2.97 12.70 -21.62
CA MET A 833 -3.49 12.35 -22.94
C MET A 833 -4.67 11.36 -22.92
N MET A 834 -5.10 10.89 -21.75
CA MET A 834 -6.16 9.88 -21.61
C MET A 834 -6.98 10.13 -20.34
N GLY A 835 -8.17 9.54 -20.28
CA GLY A 835 -8.96 9.48 -19.05
C GLY A 835 -8.43 8.49 -18.01
N ALA A 836 -9.22 8.23 -16.97
CA ALA A 836 -8.87 7.40 -15.82
C ALA A 836 -8.31 6.01 -16.18
N GLN A 837 -7.22 5.61 -15.51
CA GLN A 837 -6.45 4.38 -15.79
C GLN A 837 -6.25 3.53 -14.53
N GLN A 838 -6.19 2.21 -14.76
CA GLN A 838 -6.01 1.17 -13.74
C GLN A 838 -7.14 1.10 -12.70
N PRO A 839 -8.25 0.40 -13.01
CA PRO A 839 -9.44 0.37 -12.16
C PRO A 839 -9.24 -0.35 -10.82
N GLY A 840 -10.10 -0.03 -9.86
CA GLY A 840 -10.38 -0.83 -8.67
C GLY A 840 -9.41 -0.64 -7.52
N LEU A 841 -8.44 -1.56 -7.39
CA LEU A 841 -7.65 -1.78 -6.16
C LEU A 841 -6.51 -0.78 -5.93
N THR A 842 -6.84 0.51 -5.91
CA THR A 842 -5.93 1.62 -5.56
C THR A 842 -6.01 1.95 -4.08
N GLY A 843 -4.90 2.42 -3.48
CA GLY A 843 -4.89 2.90 -2.09
C GLY A 843 -5.75 4.14 -1.85
N GLN A 844 -6.18 4.82 -2.92
CA GLN A 844 -7.13 5.94 -2.88
C GLN A 844 -8.37 5.60 -2.05
N VAL A 845 -8.91 4.39 -2.21
CA VAL A 845 -10.22 4.03 -1.67
C VAL A 845 -10.27 4.08 -0.14
N LYS A 846 -9.16 3.78 0.54
CA LYS A 846 -9.12 3.83 2.01
C LYS A 846 -9.18 5.27 2.51
N GLU A 847 -8.52 6.19 1.80
CA GLU A 847 -8.51 7.62 2.14
C GLU A 847 -9.91 8.23 1.90
N ASP A 848 -10.56 7.82 0.81
CA ASP A 848 -11.93 8.24 0.49
C ASP A 848 -12.94 7.68 1.50
N VAL A 849 -12.80 6.44 1.98
CA VAL A 849 -13.66 5.88 3.06
C VAL A 849 -13.53 6.69 4.34
N LEU A 850 -12.30 6.98 4.78
CA LEU A 850 -12.06 7.80 5.97
C LEU A 850 -12.56 9.24 5.79
N SER A 851 -12.38 9.81 4.60
CA SER A 851 -12.91 11.13 4.25
C SER A 851 -14.44 11.13 4.29
N ARG A 852 -15.08 10.06 3.80
CA ARG A 852 -16.53 9.91 3.83
C ARG A 852 -17.07 9.81 5.25
N PHE A 853 -16.38 9.11 6.15
CA PHE A 853 -16.72 9.15 7.57
C PHE A 853 -16.62 10.56 8.15
N ASN A 854 -15.63 11.35 7.72
CA ASN A 854 -15.54 12.76 8.10
C ASN A 854 -16.70 13.62 7.55
N GLU A 855 -17.12 13.42 6.29
CA GLU A 855 -18.27 14.10 5.68
C GLU A 855 -19.59 13.78 6.38
N LEU A 856 -19.78 12.52 6.78
CA LEU A 856 -20.93 12.08 7.58
C LEU A 856 -20.85 12.53 9.05
N GLY A 857 -19.76 13.18 9.44
CA GLY A 857 -19.54 13.65 10.81
C GLY A 857 -19.20 12.56 11.82
N ILE A 858 -18.88 11.34 11.38
CA ILE A 858 -18.62 10.22 12.28
C ILE A 858 -17.30 10.48 13.02
N ARG A 859 -17.35 10.52 14.35
CA ARG A 859 -16.18 10.72 15.21
C ARG A 859 -16.11 9.66 16.27
N VAL A 860 -14.89 9.21 16.56
CA VAL A 860 -14.59 8.39 17.73
C VAL A 860 -13.49 9.09 18.51
N GLU A 861 -13.82 9.46 19.74
CA GLU A 861 -12.89 10.11 20.66
C GLU A 861 -13.14 9.58 22.06
N ASN A 862 -12.07 9.29 22.79
CA ASN A 862 -12.14 8.81 24.17
C ASN A 862 -13.06 7.58 24.35
N GLY A 863 -13.09 6.66 23.38
CA GLY A 863 -13.96 5.48 23.40
C GLY A 863 -15.45 5.77 23.22
N MET A 864 -15.81 6.98 22.76
CA MET A 864 -17.19 7.38 22.49
C MET A 864 -17.40 7.65 21.00
N LEU A 865 -18.48 7.11 20.44
CA LEU A 865 -18.94 7.42 19.09
C LEU A 865 -19.76 8.71 19.13
N GLY A 866 -19.49 9.64 18.23
CA GLY A 866 -20.23 10.88 18.13
C GLY A 866 -20.39 11.38 16.71
N LEU A 867 -21.15 12.48 16.62
CA LEU A 867 -21.46 13.16 15.38
C LEU A 867 -20.95 14.61 15.43
N GLN A 868 -19.99 14.93 14.57
CA GLN A 868 -19.43 16.27 14.40
C GLN A 868 -19.86 16.86 13.05
N LYS A 869 -20.53 18.01 13.09
CA LYS A 869 -21.23 18.59 11.94
C LYS A 869 -20.32 19.28 10.92
N SER A 870 -19.03 19.38 11.18
CA SER A 870 -18.05 20.17 10.42
C SER A 870 -18.21 20.09 8.91
N LEU A 871 -18.26 18.87 8.37
CA LEU A 871 -18.27 18.61 6.93
C LEU A 871 -19.63 18.09 6.44
N LEU A 872 -20.65 18.10 7.30
CA LEU A 872 -21.98 17.63 6.97
C LEU A 872 -22.70 18.69 6.13
N THR A 873 -23.01 18.35 4.88
CA THR A 873 -23.61 19.27 3.91
C THR A 873 -25.06 18.92 3.62
N ASN A 874 -25.89 19.92 3.27
CA ASN A 874 -27.33 19.75 3.05
C ASN A 874 -27.67 18.79 1.88
N ASN A 875 -26.79 18.65 0.89
CA ASN A 875 -26.97 17.72 -0.24
C ASN A 875 -26.88 16.24 0.16
N LEU A 876 -26.47 15.93 1.39
CA LEU A 876 -26.47 14.55 1.91
C LEU A 876 -27.85 14.09 2.38
N PHE A 877 -28.80 15.01 2.54
CA PHE A 877 -30.14 14.69 3.00
C PHE A 877 -31.06 14.47 1.79
N ASP A 878 -31.87 13.42 1.86
CA ASP A 878 -32.91 13.12 0.88
C ASP A 878 -34.09 14.13 0.97
N GLU A 879 -35.09 13.95 0.11
CA GLU A 879 -36.31 14.80 0.11
C GLU A 879 -37.07 14.78 1.44
N ALA A 880 -36.89 13.72 2.25
CA ALA A 880 -37.47 13.58 3.58
C ALA A 880 -36.57 14.18 4.69
N GLY A 881 -35.45 14.83 4.33
CA GLY A 881 -34.52 15.44 5.28
C GLY A 881 -33.69 14.41 6.06
N ARG A 882 -33.44 13.22 5.48
CA ARG A 882 -32.73 12.12 6.12
C ARG A 882 -31.44 11.76 5.39
N CYS A 883 -30.41 11.44 6.16
CA CYS A 883 -29.18 10.83 5.67
C CYS A 883 -28.99 9.48 6.39
N ALA A 884 -29.13 8.37 5.67
CA ALA A 884 -29.08 7.03 6.24
C ALA A 884 -27.80 6.29 5.83
N PHE A 885 -27.20 5.57 6.78
CA PHE A 885 -26.00 4.75 6.55
C PHE A 885 -25.93 3.60 7.55
N ARG A 886 -24.93 2.73 7.40
CA ARG A 886 -24.63 1.68 8.37
C ARG A 886 -23.29 1.94 9.04
N LEU A 887 -23.21 1.66 10.35
CA LEU A 887 -21.97 1.55 11.10
C LEU A 887 -22.03 0.35 12.03
N PHE A 888 -20.95 -0.41 12.13
CA PHE A 888 -20.85 -1.56 13.03
C PHE A 888 -21.99 -2.59 12.84
N ASN A 889 -22.49 -2.75 11.61
CA ASN A 889 -23.70 -3.53 11.27
C ASN A 889 -25.04 -2.98 11.79
N THR A 890 -25.06 -1.78 12.36
CA THR A 890 -26.26 -1.10 12.90
C THR A 890 -26.73 -0.01 11.93
N SER A 891 -28.04 0.27 11.86
CA SER A 891 -28.57 1.35 11.04
C SER A 891 -28.41 2.70 11.74
N PHE A 892 -27.91 3.70 11.02
CA PHE A 892 -27.79 5.07 11.48
C PHE A 892 -28.59 6.00 10.58
N VAL A 893 -29.28 6.96 11.18
CA VAL A 893 -30.01 8.01 10.47
C VAL A 893 -29.68 9.34 11.12
N ILE A 894 -29.37 10.34 10.30
CA ILE A 894 -29.32 11.73 10.72
C ILE A 894 -30.57 12.41 10.16
N GLU A 895 -31.43 12.89 11.04
CA GLU A 895 -32.61 13.71 10.73
C GLU A 895 -32.19 15.18 10.93
N ASN A 896 -32.29 16.00 9.88
CA ASN A 896 -31.83 17.40 9.85
C ASN A 896 -30.30 17.59 9.93
N ALA A 897 -29.79 18.70 9.37
CA ALA A 897 -28.36 19.05 9.41
C ALA A 897 -27.88 19.49 10.81
N ASN A 898 -28.80 19.74 11.74
CA ASN A 898 -28.50 20.24 13.08
C ASN A 898 -29.08 19.40 14.22
N PRO A 899 -28.71 18.11 14.33
CA PRO A 899 -29.19 17.28 15.42
C PRO A 899 -28.74 17.81 16.79
N THR A 900 -29.55 17.59 17.81
CA THR A 900 -29.28 17.93 19.23
C THR A 900 -29.50 16.75 20.17
N LYS A 901 -30.13 15.68 19.68
CA LYS A 901 -30.49 14.47 20.44
C LYS A 901 -30.08 13.23 19.67
N ALA A 902 -29.90 12.13 20.40
CA ALA A 902 -29.78 10.80 19.84
C ALA A 902 -30.91 9.92 20.38
N ARG A 903 -31.57 9.18 19.50
CA ARG A 903 -32.55 8.14 19.84
C ARG A 903 -31.94 6.78 19.50
N ILE A 904 -31.90 5.89 20.48
CA ILE A 904 -31.36 4.54 20.38
C ILE A 904 -32.53 3.57 20.41
N GLU A 905 -32.67 2.78 19.35
CA GLU A 905 -33.70 1.75 19.23
C GLU A 905 -33.04 0.38 19.39
N TYR A 906 -33.44 -0.36 20.42
CA TYR A 906 -32.90 -1.68 20.75
C TYR A 906 -33.67 -2.78 20.01
N THR A 907 -33.04 -3.93 19.81
CA THR A 907 -33.68 -5.11 19.20
C THR A 907 -34.77 -5.72 20.08
N SER A 908 -34.78 -5.42 21.38
CA SER A 908 -35.86 -5.74 22.32
C SER A 908 -37.14 -4.93 22.06
N GLY A 909 -37.07 -3.86 21.26
CA GLY A 909 -38.15 -2.88 21.06
C GLY A 909 -38.10 -1.70 22.02
N GLU A 910 -37.16 -1.68 22.98
CA GLU A 910 -36.92 -0.52 23.85
C GLU A 910 -36.35 0.66 23.04
N VAL A 911 -36.71 1.88 23.45
CA VAL A 911 -36.23 3.12 22.84
C VAL A 911 -35.73 4.06 23.93
N ALA A 912 -34.46 4.45 23.85
CA ALA A 912 -33.86 5.46 24.71
C ALA A 912 -33.66 6.76 23.94
N SER A 913 -33.88 7.91 24.59
CA SER A 913 -33.53 9.22 24.04
C SER A 913 -32.51 9.89 24.94
N ILE A 914 -31.48 10.45 24.33
CA ILE A 914 -30.31 10.99 25.00
C ILE A 914 -30.09 12.39 24.46
N GLU A 915 -30.01 13.38 25.35
CA GLU A 915 -29.52 14.70 24.99
C GLU A 915 -27.99 14.64 24.95
N CYS A 916 -27.41 14.86 23.76
CA CYS A 916 -25.97 14.75 23.56
C CYS A 916 -25.43 16.13 23.16
N GLN A 917 -24.81 16.85 24.09
CA GLN A 917 -24.08 18.10 23.83
C GLN A 917 -22.67 18.02 24.46
N PRO A 918 -21.59 17.81 23.68
CA PRO A 918 -21.55 17.53 22.23
C PRO A 918 -22.24 16.19 21.88
N LEU A 919 -22.56 15.95 20.60
CA LEU A 919 -23.32 14.79 20.11
C LEU A 919 -22.54 13.46 20.17
N PHE A 920 -22.01 13.12 21.34
CA PHE A 920 -21.39 11.82 21.61
C PHE A 920 -22.36 10.93 22.37
N LEU A 921 -22.42 9.67 21.93
CA LEU A 921 -23.13 8.62 22.64
C LEU A 921 -22.36 8.27 23.92
N PRO A 922 -23.07 7.89 24.99
CA PRO A 922 -22.46 7.31 26.19
C PRO A 922 -21.47 6.18 25.87
N ALA A 923 -20.45 6.04 26.71
CA ALA A 923 -19.34 5.11 26.47
C ALA A 923 -19.78 3.63 26.48
N ASP A 924 -20.77 3.27 27.28
CA ASP A 924 -21.38 1.93 27.34
C ASP A 924 -22.11 1.59 26.02
N ILE A 925 -22.92 2.52 25.49
CA ILE A 925 -23.60 2.39 24.20
C ILE A 925 -22.60 2.30 23.06
N SER A 926 -21.58 3.17 23.08
CA SER A 926 -20.48 3.15 22.10
C SER A 926 -19.74 1.81 22.14
N THR A 927 -19.42 1.31 23.33
CA THR A 927 -18.77 0.01 23.51
C THR A 927 -19.60 -1.13 22.96
N GLU A 928 -20.91 -1.12 23.16
CA GLU A 928 -21.82 -2.12 22.60
C GLU A 928 -21.83 -2.14 21.07
N LEU A 929 -21.84 -0.96 20.44
CA LEU A 929 -21.70 -0.82 18.98
C LEU A 929 -20.34 -1.35 18.50
N PHE A 930 -19.25 -0.93 19.13
CA PHE A 930 -17.89 -1.35 18.78
C PHE A 930 -17.68 -2.87 18.93
N GLN A 931 -18.33 -3.47 19.93
CA GLN A 931 -18.33 -4.92 20.17
C GLN A 931 -19.34 -5.68 19.29
N ARG A 932 -20.14 -4.99 18.48
CA ARG A 932 -21.11 -5.55 17.53
C ARG A 932 -22.02 -6.59 18.20
N LYS A 933 -22.53 -6.28 19.40
CA LYS A 933 -23.44 -7.18 20.14
C LYS A 933 -24.78 -7.40 19.44
N ASN A 934 -25.12 -6.57 18.45
CA ASN A 934 -26.41 -6.57 17.71
C ASN A 934 -27.63 -6.38 18.64
N THR A 935 -27.41 -5.68 19.73
CA THR A 935 -28.39 -5.29 20.73
C THR A 935 -29.12 -4.00 20.35
N ILE A 936 -28.42 -3.10 19.67
CA ILE A 936 -28.96 -1.87 19.09
C ILE A 936 -29.33 -2.15 17.64
N SER A 937 -30.58 -1.86 17.26
CA SER A 937 -31.07 -2.04 15.89
C SER A 937 -30.87 -0.77 15.06
N LYS A 938 -31.05 0.41 15.67
CA LYS A 938 -30.96 1.69 14.99
C LYS A 938 -30.55 2.83 15.94
N VAL A 939 -29.77 3.77 15.41
CA VAL A 939 -29.44 5.04 16.06
C VAL A 939 -29.93 6.19 15.18
N VAL A 940 -30.66 7.14 15.75
CA VAL A 940 -31.18 8.32 15.06
C VAL A 940 -30.66 9.57 15.74
N PHE A 941 -29.90 10.39 15.02
CA PHE A 941 -29.52 11.73 15.47
C PHE A 941 -30.56 12.73 14.95
N SER A 942 -31.22 13.50 15.84
CA SER A 942 -32.30 14.45 15.49
C SER A 942 -32.22 15.79 16.20
#